data_AF-A0A7S4PV28-F1
#
_entry.id   AF-A0A7S4PV28-F1
#
_cell.length_a   1.000
_cell.length_b   1.000
_cell.length_c   1.000
_cell.angle_alpha   90.00
_cell.angle_beta   90.00
_cell.angle_gamma   90.00
#
_symmetry.space_group_name_H-M   'P 1'
#
loop_
_entity.id
_entity.type
_entity.pdbx_description
1 polymer ?
#
loop_
_entity_poly.entity_id
_entity_poly.type
_entity_poly.pdbx_seq_one_letter_code
_entity_poly.pdbx_strand_id
1 'polypeptide(L)'
;MEAVAMQSGRRVAAAQAIQFPTWLEFTDANFFWPLIVQILLTLVFNVLSVFYVHWYNQRGNLFHFVHTYIGTTQNMWVKHPAFIVACYILQLLLSIGAVCMFAMRTYTREVSEVGRALEVAMCSFFALHYFTQRLQAGFSPASAWTPCALIDVLTVVPVLLPFVIGLKEAQPHVQWLSLSYLRSYRALTAYQRLERTVGLGEVSELYRRLLMSFLRMVSLVICMGCTVYTLEILGEIPGCEDQFITTNMGDLSFIQITYWMFTTISTVGYGDFSPTTAPSRIFIIFCILGGVAFFGNELDAIIEVRSLIHKHKGRYVPRDRDTMHIVGTGPGVTTFSPTMEAFLNEMLDSESGETAPDVVLLSEEQYDEALIRFVRTELPPKVRRHVHFLVGSAMMPRDLARARLKQCAMAFVIPDTAAPPFVVDGQNILRAIEMKRYRPKLQLRLVLLQPESKLRAMNVGIEQENCFSAFEQKINLLAQSTRVRGFLPLVIGLLQVMTPFHYKEASQQVPDKDREWMPDYLSSLRNTTYGFLVGESLAGLSFQAAACKVYEESTGCALLIAAQHRGSLVLSFNGFLSKGQVVIAIASSREACAAFADTSSDWRVEFLSRREDGAQGIRSASTTSARVMQLSSMKQLGLTRDDNSPPAKTPRKSSRSKTCRSTSSFRPFNRAISENSNFGDYENEEVMDRLERTRVAAEAQELLADPSLVTLVVTGGSVWPQVVAFLRTLRQPFLPGHQPIIVLSAAPPPLSVAEMFESDSKTVFLVGPVLRVHNLLEAGVQQAQTVVVLSGDEPQEAPTGAPSVLMDHNTVLLANTVEQLLGGSSVRHFALYEFATTQAVRLVQHVSSGISHARPTLQTFRSTLPQQLDDVPHREDLSLRHHISRRWQRFIRPFWRIAQVARNICEDLFSNTDLADRDREDGEDGPGADSSLSGNLLLQPRFAAGQAFTLDFFGSALGHVYHFPPTIELMEALTMPARRGQNAFPWQVQCPPEWADRSFGDLLRAWLTGEDAALADAGVVEVIALYRRRGEAADGVESDTWAPAAGYNVTLPPRSTKLKKTDLVTVLAGSTFGRAMARRGLLCGAECSEAAGPWPTMQREEREPSMLSIPESQVCSGRPEGAGAAAEEPGRNGVSVTI
;
A
#
# COMPACT_ATOMS: atom_id res chain seq x y z
N MET A 1 50.37 83.10 8.92
CA MET A 1 49.80 81.93 8.19
C MET A 1 50.84 80.83 7.95
N GLU A 2 52.11 81.13 7.69
CA GLU A 2 53.15 80.14 7.38
C GLU A 2 53.32 78.99 8.40
N ALA A 3 53.10 79.23 9.70
CA ALA A 3 53.10 78.17 10.71
C ALA A 3 52.08 77.05 10.44
N VAL A 4 50.92 77.39 9.84
CA VAL A 4 49.90 76.42 9.43
C VAL A 4 50.33 75.68 8.17
N ALA A 5 50.98 76.38 7.22
CA ALA A 5 51.57 75.77 6.02
C ALA A 5 52.73 74.80 6.36
N MET A 6 53.53 75.08 7.38
CA MET A 6 54.52 74.13 7.89
C MET A 6 53.89 72.92 8.58
N GLN A 7 52.73 73.06 9.24
CA GLN A 7 52.03 71.92 9.84
C GLN A 7 51.29 71.05 8.80
N SER A 8 50.70 71.63 7.75
CA SER A 8 50.16 70.84 6.63
C SER A 8 51.29 70.19 5.83
N GLY A 9 52.35 70.93 5.51
CA GLY A 9 53.54 70.41 4.83
C GLY A 9 54.20 69.25 5.60
N ARG A 10 54.32 69.34 6.94
CA ARG A 10 54.82 68.23 7.76
C ARG A 10 53.86 67.05 7.90
N ARG A 11 52.55 67.23 7.71
CA ARG A 11 51.60 66.09 7.63
C ARG A 11 51.64 65.41 6.27
N VAL A 12 51.81 66.16 5.18
CA VAL A 12 52.02 65.58 3.83
C VAL A 12 53.39 64.87 3.76
N ALA A 13 54.44 65.43 4.34
CA ALA A 13 55.76 64.79 4.43
C ALA A 13 55.85 63.64 5.47
N ALA A 14 54.80 63.42 6.27
CA ALA A 14 54.69 62.30 7.21
C ALA A 14 53.69 61.22 6.75
N ALA A 15 52.95 61.46 5.65
CA ALA A 15 52.32 60.39 4.90
C ALA A 15 53.43 59.62 4.18
N GLN A 16 53.89 58.52 4.79
CA GLN A 16 54.82 57.60 4.15
C GLN A 16 54.22 57.17 2.80
N ALA A 17 55.04 57.19 1.75
CA ALA A 17 54.58 56.76 0.43
C ALA A 17 54.04 55.33 0.53
N ILE A 18 52.79 55.12 0.08
CA ILE A 18 52.19 53.79 0.00
C ILE A 18 52.90 53.06 -1.15
N GLN A 19 54.01 52.41 -0.82
CA GLN A 19 54.79 51.64 -1.79
C GLN A 19 53.99 50.39 -2.17
N PHE A 20 53.49 50.39 -3.40
CA PHE A 20 53.00 49.17 -4.03
C PHE A 20 54.19 48.20 -4.21
N PRO A 21 54.03 46.90 -3.89
CA PRO A 21 55.12 45.95 -3.99
C PRO A 21 55.54 45.79 -5.46
N THR A 22 56.84 45.87 -5.75
CA THR A 22 57.31 45.69 -7.11
C THR A 22 57.17 44.24 -7.57
N TRP A 23 57.04 44.01 -8.88
CA TRP A 23 57.00 42.67 -9.48
C TRP A 23 58.16 41.79 -8.99
N LEU A 24 59.37 42.34 -8.86
CA LEU A 24 60.55 41.61 -8.40
C LEU A 24 60.40 41.15 -6.95
N GLU A 25 60.14 42.06 -6.01
CA GLU A 25 59.98 41.71 -4.59
C GLU A 25 58.82 40.71 -4.37
N PHE A 26 57.70 40.92 -5.06
CA PHE A 26 56.53 40.03 -4.93
C PHE A 26 56.83 38.62 -5.45
N THR A 27 57.54 38.51 -6.58
CA THR A 27 57.88 37.20 -7.17
C THR A 27 58.97 36.47 -6.40
N ASP A 28 59.98 37.17 -5.89
CA ASP A 28 60.99 36.61 -4.99
C ASP A 28 60.35 36.02 -3.73
N ALA A 29 59.47 36.79 -3.07
CA ALA A 29 58.83 36.38 -1.83
C ALA A 29 57.79 35.27 -2.02
N ASN A 30 56.89 35.38 -3.01
CA ASN A 30 55.71 34.52 -3.14
C ASN A 30 55.89 33.33 -4.11
N PHE A 31 56.91 33.33 -4.97
CA PHE A 31 57.13 32.25 -5.94
C PHE A 31 58.54 31.63 -5.89
N PHE A 32 59.61 32.43 -5.91
CA PHE A 32 60.99 31.92 -5.98
C PHE A 32 61.36 31.08 -4.74
N TRP A 33 61.27 31.66 -3.54
CA TRP A 33 61.56 30.95 -2.30
C TRP A 33 60.62 29.75 -2.04
N PRO A 34 59.29 29.85 -2.22
CA PRO A 34 58.40 28.69 -2.14
C PRO A 34 58.72 27.56 -3.14
N LEU A 35 59.15 27.88 -4.37
CA LEU A 35 59.53 26.87 -5.36
C LEU A 35 60.80 26.12 -4.96
N ILE A 36 61.81 26.83 -4.45
CA ILE A 36 63.04 26.20 -3.91
C ILE A 36 62.70 25.25 -2.76
N VAL A 37 61.85 25.70 -1.82
CA VAL A 37 61.40 24.86 -0.69
C VAL A 37 60.59 23.66 -1.18
N GLN A 38 59.71 23.82 -2.19
CA GLN A 38 58.95 22.72 -2.78
C GLN A 38 59.85 21.64 -3.43
N ILE A 39 60.91 22.06 -4.14
CA ILE A 39 61.89 21.14 -4.75
C ILE A 39 62.67 20.41 -3.65
N LEU A 40 63.16 21.13 -2.63
CA LEU A 40 63.87 20.55 -1.49
C LEU A 40 63.00 19.56 -0.71
N LEU A 41 61.74 19.90 -0.43
CA LEU A 41 60.77 19.01 0.20
C LEU A 41 60.54 17.74 -0.65
N THR A 42 60.48 17.87 -1.97
CA THR A 42 60.33 16.71 -2.87
C THR A 42 61.53 15.75 -2.78
N LEU A 43 62.76 16.28 -2.71
CA LEU A 43 63.98 15.49 -2.52
C LEU A 43 64.02 14.81 -1.14
N VAL A 44 63.67 15.54 -0.08
CA VAL A 44 63.58 15.00 1.30
C VAL A 44 62.51 13.91 1.39
N PHE A 45 61.35 14.09 0.76
CA PHE A 45 60.28 13.10 0.75
C PHE A 45 60.63 11.85 -0.06
N ASN A 46 61.45 11.94 -1.10
CA ASN A 46 61.98 10.75 -1.78
C ASN A 46 62.73 9.85 -0.79
N VAL A 47 63.67 10.42 -0.03
CA VAL A 47 64.41 9.69 1.02
C VAL A 47 63.47 9.20 2.14
N LEU A 48 62.62 10.06 2.69
CA LEU A 48 61.71 9.69 3.79
C LEU A 48 60.68 8.63 3.40
N SER A 49 60.27 8.54 2.13
CA SER A 49 59.32 7.51 1.68
C SER A 49 59.89 6.08 1.84
N VAL A 50 61.19 5.90 1.60
CA VAL A 50 61.88 4.61 1.75
C VAL A 50 61.91 4.18 3.23
N PHE A 51 62.29 5.10 4.13
CA PHE A 51 62.27 4.86 5.58
C PHE A 51 60.84 4.64 6.12
N TYR A 52 59.86 5.40 5.63
CA TYR A 52 58.46 5.25 6.01
C TYR A 52 57.94 3.85 5.64
N VAL A 53 58.14 3.39 4.40
CA VAL A 53 57.72 2.04 3.98
C VAL A 53 58.42 0.96 4.80
N HIS A 54 59.72 1.12 5.09
CA HIS A 54 60.47 0.18 5.93
C HIS A 54 59.89 0.09 7.36
N TRP A 55 59.71 1.22 8.06
CA TRP A 55 59.20 1.23 9.43
C TRP A 55 57.71 0.88 9.53
N TYR A 56 56.89 1.23 8.53
CA TYR A 56 55.48 0.87 8.48
C TYR A 56 55.29 -0.64 8.29
N ASN A 57 56.12 -1.27 7.44
CA ASN A 57 56.09 -2.72 7.22
C ASN A 57 56.53 -3.54 8.45
N GLN A 58 57.39 -2.98 9.32
CA GLN A 58 57.76 -3.61 10.60
C GLN A 58 56.61 -3.66 11.63
N ARG A 59 55.44 -3.04 11.35
CA ARG A 59 54.27 -2.96 12.25
C ARG A 59 54.54 -2.36 13.65
N GLY A 60 55.64 -1.62 13.80
CA GLY A 60 56.01 -0.96 15.07
C GLY A 60 55.11 0.22 15.44
N ASN A 61 55.55 1.02 16.41
CA ASN A 61 54.79 2.14 16.97
C ASN A 61 54.24 3.12 15.92
N LEU A 62 54.96 3.33 14.81
CA LEU A 62 54.50 4.17 13.69
C LEU A 62 53.22 3.64 13.03
N PHE A 63 53.16 2.34 12.74
CA PHE A 63 51.97 1.68 12.16
C PHE A 63 50.78 1.79 13.12
N HIS A 64 51.01 1.52 14.41
CA HIS A 64 49.99 1.65 15.45
C HIS A 64 49.47 3.09 15.57
N PHE A 65 50.36 4.09 15.59
CA PHE A 65 49.98 5.51 15.68
C PHE A 65 49.15 5.95 14.47
N VAL A 66 49.60 5.64 13.25
CA VAL A 66 48.89 5.99 12.01
C VAL A 66 47.50 5.35 12.00
N HIS A 67 47.38 4.04 12.24
CA HIS A 67 46.08 3.35 12.21
C HIS A 67 45.14 3.75 13.36
N THR A 68 45.68 4.20 14.51
CA THR A 68 44.87 4.52 15.70
C THR A 68 44.33 5.95 15.70
N TYR A 69 45.06 6.92 15.11
CA TYR A 69 44.72 8.35 15.19
C TYR A 69 44.63 9.10 13.85
N ILE A 70 45.23 8.62 12.76
CA ILE A 70 45.46 9.43 11.54
C ILE A 70 44.85 8.82 10.27
N GLY A 71 44.80 7.49 10.17
CA GLY A 71 44.33 6.75 9.00
C GLY A 71 45.31 6.78 7.83
N THR A 72 44.96 6.09 6.75
CA THR A 72 45.69 6.11 5.48
C THR A 72 44.78 6.58 4.34
N THR A 73 45.37 6.95 3.20
CA THR A 73 44.60 7.35 2.00
C THR A 73 43.67 6.26 1.47
N GLN A 74 43.94 4.98 1.76
CA GLN A 74 43.09 3.84 1.37
C GLN A 74 42.06 3.49 2.46
N ASN A 75 42.41 3.63 3.75
CA ASN A 75 41.52 3.38 4.88
C ASN A 75 41.51 4.59 5.82
N MET A 76 40.51 5.46 5.64
CA MET A 76 40.22 6.60 6.53
C MET A 76 39.46 6.20 7.82
N TRP A 77 39.18 4.91 8.01
CA TRP A 77 38.50 4.38 9.20
C TRP A 77 39.49 4.24 10.36
N VAL A 78 39.45 5.21 11.28
CA VAL A 78 40.38 5.38 12.40
C VAL A 78 39.71 4.98 13.72
N LYS A 79 40.45 4.36 14.65
CA LYS A 79 39.89 3.93 15.95
C LYS A 79 39.40 5.11 16.82
N HIS A 80 40.12 6.23 16.81
CA HIS A 80 39.73 7.45 17.51
C HIS A 80 39.61 8.63 16.51
N PRO A 81 38.47 8.75 15.79
CA PRO A 81 38.32 9.76 14.74
C PRO A 81 38.29 11.21 15.25
N ALA A 82 38.01 11.42 16.55
CA ALA A 82 37.92 12.74 17.16
C ALA A 82 39.18 13.62 16.93
N PHE A 83 40.38 13.03 16.96
CA PHE A 83 41.63 13.76 16.73
C PHE A 83 41.72 14.31 15.30
N ILE A 84 41.54 13.46 14.28
CA ILE A 84 41.64 13.88 12.88
C ILE A 84 40.47 14.79 12.46
N VAL A 85 39.27 14.59 13.05
CA VAL A 85 38.12 15.50 12.91
C VAL A 85 38.44 16.88 13.48
N ALA A 86 39.00 16.97 14.69
CA ALA A 86 39.43 18.25 15.28
C ALA A 86 40.50 18.95 14.41
N CYS A 87 41.46 18.20 13.84
CA CYS A 87 42.42 18.76 12.89
C CYS A 87 41.76 19.33 11.63
N TYR A 88 40.72 18.69 11.07
CA TYR A 88 40.00 19.22 9.91
C TYR A 88 39.12 20.43 10.26
N ILE A 89 38.49 20.47 11.44
CA ILE A 89 37.74 21.64 11.92
C ILE A 89 38.67 22.84 12.12
N LEU A 90 39.82 22.63 12.77
CA LEU A 90 40.80 23.70 12.98
C LEU A 90 41.44 24.17 11.67
N GLN A 91 41.74 23.26 10.73
CA GLN A 91 42.17 23.63 9.38
C GLN A 91 41.09 24.44 8.65
N LEU A 92 39.81 24.10 8.75
CA LEU A 92 38.71 24.85 8.14
C LEU A 92 38.63 26.28 8.71
N LEU A 93 38.53 26.41 10.03
CA LEU A 93 38.38 27.70 10.72
C LEU A 93 39.57 28.64 10.47
N LEU A 94 40.80 28.16 10.61
CA LEU A 94 41.99 28.99 10.36
C LEU A 94 42.19 29.30 8.88
N SER A 95 41.78 28.42 7.95
CA SER A 95 41.83 28.75 6.51
C SER A 95 40.84 29.86 6.15
N ILE A 96 39.65 29.87 6.76
CA ILE A 96 38.69 30.97 6.63
C ILE A 96 39.28 32.25 7.24
N GLY A 97 39.84 32.18 8.45
CA GLY A 97 40.52 33.30 9.11
C GLY A 97 41.61 33.94 8.26
N ALA A 98 42.45 33.14 7.58
CA ALA A 98 43.47 33.63 6.66
C ALA A 98 42.86 34.39 5.45
N VAL A 99 41.77 33.90 4.86
CA VAL A 99 41.06 34.61 3.77
C VAL A 99 40.41 35.90 4.29
N CYS A 100 39.86 35.91 5.50
CA CYS A 100 39.33 37.12 6.12
C CYS A 100 40.41 38.17 6.39
N MET A 101 41.61 37.77 6.84
CA MET A 101 42.74 38.70 6.98
C MET A 101 43.18 39.28 5.63
N PHE A 102 43.24 38.45 4.58
CA PHE A 102 43.51 38.95 3.23
C PHE A 102 42.48 40.00 2.79
N ALA A 103 41.18 39.68 2.93
CA ALA A 103 40.09 40.59 2.59
C ALA A 103 40.22 41.93 3.34
N MET A 104 40.48 41.91 4.65
CA MET A 104 40.73 43.12 5.45
C MET A 104 41.93 43.92 4.94
N ARG A 105 43.05 43.26 4.58
CA ARG A 105 44.24 43.92 4.02
C ARG A 105 43.97 44.62 2.69
N THR A 106 43.00 44.16 1.87
CA THR A 106 42.61 44.88 0.63
C THR A 106 42.04 46.28 0.91
N TYR A 107 41.41 46.47 2.08
CA TYR A 107 40.86 47.77 2.51
C TYR A 107 41.88 48.61 3.28
N THR A 108 42.68 48.00 4.18
CA THR A 108 43.60 48.75 5.04
C THR A 108 44.96 49.04 4.39
N ARG A 109 45.41 48.22 3.43
CA ARG A 109 46.73 48.29 2.77
C ARG A 109 47.96 48.31 3.71
N GLU A 110 47.74 48.00 4.99
CA GLU A 110 48.73 47.97 6.08
C GLU A 110 48.72 46.62 6.81
N VAL A 111 49.87 46.26 7.43
CA VAL A 111 50.02 45.05 8.26
C VAL A 111 50.21 45.44 9.73
N SER A 112 49.19 45.21 10.55
CA SER A 112 49.29 45.41 12.00
C SER A 112 50.11 44.30 12.67
N GLU A 113 50.84 44.63 13.73
CA GLU A 113 51.64 43.66 14.49
C GLU A 113 50.81 42.50 15.06
N VAL A 114 49.58 42.77 15.50
CA VAL A 114 48.64 41.73 15.95
C VAL A 114 48.24 40.81 14.81
N GLY A 115 47.99 41.37 13.61
CA GLY A 115 47.71 40.59 12.40
C GLY A 115 48.90 39.73 11.97
N ARG A 116 50.12 40.27 12.06
CA ARG A 116 51.38 39.55 11.77
C ARG A 116 51.60 38.39 12.73
N ALA A 117 51.39 38.59 14.04
CA ALA A 117 51.49 37.54 15.04
C ALA A 117 50.45 36.42 14.83
N LEU A 118 49.20 36.80 14.50
CA LEU A 118 48.13 35.85 14.20
C LEU A 118 48.40 35.05 12.93
N GLU A 119 48.96 35.68 11.89
CA GLU A 119 49.35 35.02 10.64
C GLU A 119 50.46 33.98 10.85
N VAL A 120 51.50 34.32 11.61
CA VAL A 120 52.59 33.38 11.98
C VAL A 120 52.04 32.20 12.79
N ALA A 121 51.11 32.43 13.72
CA ALA A 121 50.47 31.37 14.49
C ALA A 121 49.64 30.42 13.58
N MET A 122 48.85 30.96 12.66
CA MET A 122 48.09 30.15 11.70
C MET A 122 48.99 29.40 10.73
N CYS A 123 50.04 30.04 10.20
CA CYS A 123 51.01 29.38 9.32
C CYS A 123 51.79 28.27 10.03
N SER A 124 52.09 28.43 11.32
CA SER A 124 52.70 27.38 12.15
C SER A 124 51.79 26.16 12.28
N PHE A 125 50.48 26.36 12.49
CA PHE A 125 49.51 25.26 12.45
C PHE A 125 49.40 24.64 11.05
N PHE A 126 49.37 25.45 9.98
CA PHE A 126 49.31 24.92 8.61
C PHE A 126 50.55 24.10 8.24
N ALA A 127 51.74 24.47 8.72
CA ALA A 127 52.96 23.67 8.56
C ALA A 127 52.83 22.31 9.25
N LEU A 128 52.38 22.28 10.51
CA LEU A 128 52.11 21.03 11.24
C LEU A 128 51.08 20.16 10.51
N HIS A 129 49.97 20.76 10.05
CA HIS A 129 48.91 20.06 9.33
C HIS A 129 49.33 19.58 7.93
N TYR A 130 50.26 20.28 7.26
CA TYR A 130 50.88 19.82 6.02
C TYR A 130 51.66 18.53 6.25
N PHE A 131 52.48 18.46 7.32
CA PHE A 131 53.24 17.26 7.67
C PHE A 131 52.33 16.09 8.10
N THR A 132 51.25 16.32 8.86
CA THR A 132 50.31 15.23 9.16
C THR A 132 49.62 14.71 7.89
N GLN A 133 49.28 15.58 6.93
CA GLN A 133 48.79 15.14 5.61
C GLN A 133 49.84 14.36 4.80
N ARG A 134 51.13 14.72 4.86
CA ARG A 134 52.20 13.94 4.20
C ARG A 134 52.35 12.56 4.83
N LEU A 135 52.17 12.45 6.15
CA LEU A 135 52.24 11.19 6.89
C LEU A 135 51.13 10.21 6.48
N GLN A 136 49.87 10.65 6.33
CA GLN A 136 48.78 9.77 5.84
C GLN A 136 49.02 9.27 4.40
N ALA A 137 49.81 10.02 3.61
CA ALA A 137 50.22 9.70 2.24
C ALA A 137 51.61 9.04 2.14
N GLY A 138 52.19 8.61 3.27
CA GLY A 138 53.46 7.87 3.36
C GLY A 138 54.68 8.60 2.78
N PHE A 139 54.69 9.94 2.81
CA PHE A 139 55.73 10.78 2.22
C PHE A 139 56.03 10.52 0.73
N SER A 140 55.08 9.96 -0.02
CA SER A 140 55.26 9.71 -1.46
C SER A 140 55.58 11.02 -2.23
N PRO A 141 56.66 11.10 -3.05
CA PRO A 141 57.05 12.34 -3.74
C PRO A 141 55.97 12.96 -4.61
N ALA A 142 55.16 12.14 -5.30
CA ALA A 142 54.02 12.59 -6.09
C ALA A 142 52.96 13.35 -5.24
N SER A 143 52.83 13.01 -3.95
CA SER A 143 51.92 13.70 -3.03
C SER A 143 52.32 15.16 -2.80
N ALA A 144 53.62 15.48 -2.86
CA ALA A 144 54.14 16.84 -2.69
C ALA A 144 53.62 17.80 -3.76
N TRP A 145 53.33 17.31 -4.97
CA TRP A 145 52.87 18.10 -6.12
C TRP A 145 51.34 18.16 -6.26
N THR A 146 50.60 17.69 -5.24
CA THR A 146 49.14 17.89 -5.19
C THR A 146 48.80 19.39 -5.03
N PRO A 147 47.72 19.92 -5.64
CA PRO A 147 47.36 21.34 -5.53
C PRO A 147 47.20 21.82 -4.08
N CYS A 148 46.68 20.95 -3.21
CA CYS A 148 46.62 21.20 -1.76
C CYS A 148 48.00 21.44 -1.11
N ALA A 149 49.02 20.68 -1.52
CA ALA A 149 50.38 20.81 -0.99
C ALA A 149 51.07 22.06 -1.52
N LEU A 150 50.89 22.36 -2.82
CA LEU A 150 51.42 23.58 -3.44
C LEU A 150 50.84 24.85 -2.78
N ILE A 151 49.52 24.90 -2.54
CA ILE A 151 48.87 26.03 -1.85
C ILE A 151 49.34 26.15 -0.39
N ASP A 152 49.56 25.03 0.31
CA ASP A 152 50.15 25.09 1.65
C ASP A 152 51.55 25.73 1.63
N VAL A 153 52.41 25.30 0.71
CA VAL A 153 53.79 25.81 0.59
C VAL A 153 53.83 27.28 0.15
N LEU A 154 53.10 27.65 -0.90
CA LEU A 154 52.99 29.03 -1.41
C LEU A 154 52.48 30.04 -0.38
N THR A 155 51.79 29.60 0.68
CA THR A 155 51.23 30.50 1.71
C THR A 155 51.87 30.37 3.09
N VAL A 156 52.60 29.29 3.38
CA VAL A 156 53.37 29.13 4.63
C VAL A 156 54.79 29.68 4.46
N VAL A 157 55.46 29.40 3.34
CA VAL A 157 56.88 29.73 3.16
C VAL A 157 57.15 31.24 3.23
N PRO A 158 56.40 32.14 2.56
CA PRO A 158 56.67 33.57 2.63
C PRO A 158 56.58 34.14 4.07
N VAL A 159 55.74 33.54 4.92
CA VAL A 159 55.51 33.96 6.31
C VAL A 159 56.54 33.36 7.27
N LEU A 160 56.87 32.07 7.15
CA LEU A 160 57.74 31.37 8.12
C LEU A 160 59.22 31.37 7.77
N LEU A 161 59.60 31.42 6.48
CA LEU A 161 61.00 31.30 6.06
C LEU A 161 61.92 32.37 6.66
N PRO A 162 61.52 33.66 6.80
CA PRO A 162 62.35 34.68 7.44
C PRO A 162 62.74 34.33 8.88
N PHE A 163 61.83 33.70 9.64
CA PHE A 163 62.08 33.26 11.02
C PHE A 163 63.02 32.05 11.10
N VAL A 164 63.05 31.19 10.07
CA VAL A 164 63.86 29.97 10.03
C VAL A 164 65.31 30.25 9.62
N ILE A 165 65.53 31.16 8.66
CA ILE A 165 66.88 31.45 8.13
C ILE A 165 67.61 32.50 8.98
N GLY A 166 66.90 33.37 9.71
CA GLY A 166 67.50 34.23 10.74
C GLY A 166 68.38 35.39 10.24
N LEU A 167 68.30 35.72 8.94
CA LEU A 167 69.05 36.81 8.30
C LEU A 167 68.61 38.18 8.84
N LYS A 168 69.32 38.71 9.84
CA LYS A 168 69.05 40.03 10.45
C LYS A 168 69.21 41.22 9.50
N GLU A 169 69.96 41.06 8.41
CA GLU A 169 70.25 42.12 7.44
C GLU A 169 69.32 42.10 6.21
N ALA A 170 68.61 40.99 5.99
CA ALA A 170 67.49 40.97 5.06
C ALA A 170 66.21 41.40 5.80
N GLN A 171 65.96 42.71 5.88
CA GLN A 171 64.64 43.22 6.26
C GLN A 171 63.67 42.93 5.10
N PRO A 172 62.71 41.99 5.21
CA PRO A 172 61.63 41.94 4.24
C PRO A 172 60.77 43.18 4.45
N HIS A 173 60.58 43.99 3.42
CA HIS A 173 59.43 44.89 3.40
C HIS A 173 58.18 44.02 3.58
N VAL A 174 57.45 44.20 4.69
CA VAL A 174 56.35 43.30 5.07
C VAL A 174 55.16 43.58 4.16
N GLN A 175 55.14 42.90 3.00
CA GLN A 175 54.13 43.09 1.97
C GLN A 175 52.75 42.72 2.52
N TRP A 176 51.82 43.68 2.45
CA TRP A 176 50.42 43.48 2.81
C TRP A 176 49.71 42.53 1.82
N LEU A 177 50.16 42.53 0.56
CA LEU A 177 49.68 41.69 -0.51
C LEU A 177 50.31 40.29 -0.43
N SER A 178 49.49 39.24 -0.41
CA SER A 178 49.93 37.85 -0.23
C SER A 178 48.98 36.87 -0.91
N LEU A 179 49.47 35.69 -1.29
CA LEU A 179 48.65 34.62 -1.91
C LEU A 179 47.69 33.90 -0.94
N SER A 180 47.44 34.47 0.24
CA SER A 180 46.67 33.86 1.33
C SER A 180 45.20 33.57 0.98
N TYR A 181 44.61 34.27 0.00
CA TYR A 181 43.27 33.98 -0.55
C TYR A 181 43.12 32.55 -1.12
N LEU A 182 44.22 31.93 -1.58
CA LEU A 182 44.22 30.53 -2.04
C LEU A 182 43.83 29.54 -0.92
N ARG A 183 43.86 29.97 0.35
CA ARG A 183 43.36 29.20 1.50
C ARG A 183 41.86 28.89 1.41
N SER A 184 41.07 29.61 0.59
CA SER A 184 39.68 29.27 0.31
C SER A 184 39.52 27.83 -0.23
N TYR A 185 40.40 27.38 -1.13
CA TYR A 185 40.42 26.01 -1.64
C TYR A 185 40.82 24.97 -0.57
N ARG A 186 41.64 25.38 0.41
CA ARG A 186 42.03 24.55 1.56
C ARG A 186 40.89 24.44 2.59
N ALA A 187 40.14 25.53 2.81
CA ALA A 187 38.90 25.53 3.60
C ALA A 187 37.86 24.58 2.97
N LEU A 188 37.58 24.74 1.67
CA LEU A 188 36.73 23.82 0.91
C LEU A 188 37.18 22.37 1.07
N THR A 189 38.46 22.07 0.85
CA THR A 189 38.97 20.68 0.95
C THR A 189 38.87 20.12 2.37
N ALA A 190 39.07 20.95 3.41
CA ALA A 190 38.87 20.54 4.80
C ALA A 190 37.40 20.18 5.07
N TYR A 191 36.44 20.99 4.59
CA TYR A 191 35.02 20.68 4.67
C TYR A 191 34.67 19.36 3.96
N GLN A 192 35.16 19.13 2.73
CA GLN A 192 34.92 17.85 2.02
C GLN A 192 35.51 16.62 2.73
N ARG A 193 36.53 16.78 3.58
CA ARG A 193 37.10 15.68 4.37
C ARG A 193 36.32 15.47 5.67
N LEU A 194 35.93 16.56 6.34
CA LEU A 194 35.07 16.55 7.51
C LEU A 194 33.73 15.87 7.22
N GLU A 195 33.05 16.26 6.15
CA GLU A 195 31.79 15.67 5.67
C GLU A 195 31.89 14.15 5.50
N ARG A 196 32.91 13.66 4.78
CA ARG A 196 33.14 12.23 4.52
C ARG A 196 33.53 11.42 5.76
N THR A 197 34.11 12.07 6.78
CA THR A 197 34.61 11.40 8.00
C THR A 197 33.54 11.37 9.10
N VAL A 198 32.78 12.46 9.24
CA VAL A 198 31.70 12.58 10.25
C VAL A 198 30.41 11.89 9.77
N GLY A 199 30.16 11.89 8.46
CA GLY A 199 29.00 11.21 7.87
C GLY A 199 27.68 11.87 8.28
N LEU A 200 27.41 13.06 7.73
CA LEU A 200 26.21 13.88 7.99
C LEU A 200 24.91 13.25 7.42
N GLY A 201 24.57 12.03 7.86
CA GLY A 201 23.51 11.19 7.29
C GLY A 201 22.08 11.58 7.66
N GLU A 202 21.90 12.52 8.59
CA GLU A 202 20.59 13.14 8.90
C GLU A 202 20.27 14.31 7.96
N VAL A 203 21.27 14.89 7.28
CA VAL A 203 21.08 16.00 6.33
C VAL A 203 20.62 15.46 4.97
N SER A 204 19.63 16.12 4.35
CA SER A 204 19.14 15.75 3.03
C SER A 204 20.25 15.76 1.97
N GLU A 205 20.36 14.68 1.19
CA GLU A 205 21.32 14.52 0.09
C GLU A 205 21.26 15.68 -0.92
N LEU A 206 20.08 16.28 -1.13
CA LEU A 206 19.90 17.49 -1.93
C LEU A 206 20.65 18.68 -1.32
N TYR A 207 20.37 19.01 -0.06
CA TYR A 207 21.01 20.13 0.64
C TYR A 207 22.52 19.94 0.75
N ARG A 208 22.96 18.70 1.03
CA ARG A 208 24.37 18.33 1.08
C ARG A 208 25.09 18.60 -0.25
N ARG A 209 24.49 18.22 -1.39
CA ARG A 209 25.04 18.50 -2.73
C ARG A 209 24.99 19.99 -3.10
N LEU A 210 23.88 20.66 -2.83
CA LEU A 210 23.71 22.12 -3.03
C LEU A 210 24.80 22.91 -2.29
N LEU A 211 24.98 22.64 -1.00
CA LEU A 211 25.99 23.30 -0.17
C LEU A 211 27.42 23.01 -0.66
N MET A 212 27.71 21.77 -1.05
CA MET A 212 29.01 21.40 -1.62
C MET A 212 29.30 22.09 -2.96
N SER A 213 28.32 22.21 -3.85
CA SER A 213 28.44 22.93 -5.12
C SER A 213 28.61 24.43 -4.90
N PHE A 214 27.79 25.04 -4.04
CA PHE A 214 27.90 26.44 -3.64
C PHE A 214 29.27 26.78 -3.03
N LEU A 215 29.79 25.96 -2.10
CA LEU A 215 31.12 26.17 -1.51
C LEU A 215 32.27 26.02 -2.54
N ARG A 216 32.11 25.17 -3.56
CA ARG A 216 33.08 25.10 -4.69
C ARG A 216 33.04 26.38 -5.52
N MET A 217 31.85 26.84 -5.90
CA MET A 217 31.67 28.08 -6.67
C MET A 217 32.25 29.29 -5.92
N VAL A 218 31.95 29.45 -4.64
CA VAL A 218 32.52 30.53 -3.80
C VAL A 218 34.04 30.44 -3.73
N SER A 219 34.60 29.23 -3.55
CA SER A 219 36.06 29.05 -3.56
C SER A 219 36.70 29.35 -4.92
N LEU A 220 36.02 29.06 -6.04
CA LEU A 220 36.50 29.35 -7.39
C LEU A 220 36.54 30.87 -7.62
N VAL A 221 35.43 31.56 -7.33
CA VAL A 221 35.28 33.01 -7.48
C VAL A 221 36.30 33.77 -6.62
N ILE A 222 36.52 33.35 -5.37
CA ILE A 222 37.55 33.96 -4.51
C ILE A 222 38.95 33.71 -5.07
N CYS A 223 39.30 32.49 -5.49
CA CYS A 223 40.61 32.19 -6.06
C CYS A 223 40.87 32.99 -7.34
N MET A 224 39.97 32.98 -8.32
CA MET A 224 40.15 33.68 -9.60
C MET A 224 40.09 35.21 -9.41
N GLY A 225 39.11 35.71 -8.65
CA GLY A 225 38.91 37.13 -8.39
C GLY A 225 40.09 37.75 -7.64
N CYS A 226 40.56 37.12 -6.56
CA CYS A 226 41.71 37.62 -5.82
C CYS A 226 43.03 37.45 -6.58
N THR A 227 43.13 36.52 -7.55
CA THR A 227 44.27 36.48 -8.48
C THR A 227 44.25 37.68 -9.42
N VAL A 228 43.11 38.00 -10.04
CA VAL A 228 42.99 39.22 -10.87
C VAL A 228 43.29 40.48 -10.04
N TYR A 229 42.73 40.60 -8.83
CA TYR A 229 43.07 41.68 -7.90
C TYR A 229 44.58 41.82 -7.67
N THR A 230 45.26 40.70 -7.43
CA THR A 230 46.72 40.68 -7.21
C THR A 230 47.48 41.17 -8.45
N LEU A 231 47.08 40.76 -9.66
CA LEU A 231 47.72 41.17 -10.90
C LEU A 231 47.51 42.66 -11.21
N GLU A 232 46.30 43.19 -11.00
CA GLU A 232 46.01 44.61 -11.24
C GLU A 232 46.70 45.54 -10.25
N ILE A 233 46.81 45.14 -8.98
CA ILE A 233 47.55 45.89 -7.95
C ILE A 233 49.07 45.85 -8.18
N LEU A 234 49.59 44.86 -8.91
CA LEU A 234 50.98 44.78 -9.35
C LEU A 234 51.28 45.64 -10.59
N GLY A 235 50.26 46.04 -11.35
CA GLY A 235 50.44 46.81 -12.59
C GLY A 235 51.06 46.00 -13.73
N GLU A 236 51.53 46.69 -14.77
CA GLU A 236 52.15 46.04 -15.93
C GLU A 236 53.50 45.39 -15.62
N ILE A 237 53.81 44.31 -16.35
CA ILE A 237 55.10 43.64 -16.26
C ILE A 237 56.17 44.54 -16.90
N PRO A 238 57.33 44.81 -16.24
CA PRO A 238 58.40 45.63 -16.80
C PRO A 238 58.85 45.14 -18.19
N GLY A 239 58.69 45.99 -19.20
CA GLY A 239 58.98 45.66 -20.60
C GLY A 239 57.81 45.10 -21.42
N CYS A 240 56.59 45.02 -20.87
CA CYS A 240 55.36 44.63 -21.57
C CYS A 240 54.21 45.62 -21.35
N GLU A 241 54.51 46.93 -21.32
CA GLU A 241 53.55 48.01 -21.08
C GLU A 241 52.59 48.22 -22.26
N ASP A 242 51.30 47.90 -22.09
CA ASP A 242 50.24 48.22 -23.06
C ASP A 242 49.66 49.62 -22.80
N GLN A 243 50.07 50.60 -23.62
CA GLN A 243 49.72 52.01 -23.43
C GLN A 243 48.36 52.42 -24.05
N PHE A 244 47.60 51.50 -24.66
CA PHE A 244 46.51 51.88 -25.58
C PHE A 244 45.08 51.86 -25.00
N ILE A 245 44.83 51.32 -23.80
CA ILE A 245 43.45 51.13 -23.28
C ILE A 245 43.32 51.45 -21.78
N THR A 246 42.89 52.67 -21.46
CA THR A 246 42.44 53.07 -20.11
C THR A 246 41.00 52.59 -19.84
N THR A 247 40.85 51.45 -19.18
CA THR A 247 39.54 50.90 -18.74
C THR A 247 39.21 51.35 -17.30
N ASN A 248 37.93 51.50 -17.00
CA ASN A 248 37.47 51.91 -15.67
C ASN A 248 37.50 50.70 -14.71
N MET A 249 38.60 50.53 -13.97
CA MET A 249 38.68 49.52 -12.90
C MET A 249 38.61 50.11 -11.48
N GLY A 250 39.04 51.38 -11.30
CA GLY A 250 38.89 52.15 -10.06
C GLY A 250 39.71 51.64 -8.88
N ASP A 251 39.42 52.18 -7.68
CA ASP A 251 39.95 51.63 -6.42
C ASP A 251 39.27 50.28 -6.16
N LEU A 252 40.00 49.19 -6.43
CA LEU A 252 39.54 47.82 -6.23
C LEU A 252 39.43 47.47 -4.74
N SER A 253 38.31 46.83 -4.39
CA SER A 253 38.13 46.13 -3.10
C SER A 253 37.76 44.66 -3.28
N PHE A 254 37.94 43.86 -2.22
CA PHE A 254 37.59 42.44 -2.19
C PHE A 254 36.14 42.16 -2.63
N ILE A 255 35.18 43.02 -2.25
CA ILE A 255 33.77 42.85 -2.63
C ILE A 255 33.55 43.13 -4.12
N GLN A 256 34.11 44.22 -4.66
CA GLN A 256 33.97 44.57 -6.09
C GLN A 256 34.56 43.48 -7.00
N ILE A 257 35.77 42.99 -6.70
CA ILE A 257 36.40 41.97 -7.54
C ILE A 257 35.72 40.60 -7.42
N THR A 258 35.14 40.28 -6.25
CA THR A 258 34.31 39.07 -6.06
C THR A 258 33.01 39.16 -6.87
N TYR A 259 32.34 40.33 -6.84
CA TYR A 259 31.15 40.61 -7.66
C TYR A 259 31.46 40.51 -9.16
N TRP A 260 32.51 41.18 -9.64
CA TRP A 260 32.88 41.18 -11.06
C TRP A 260 33.30 39.78 -11.55
N MET A 261 34.04 39.02 -10.74
CA MET A 261 34.38 37.63 -11.08
C MET A 261 33.13 36.75 -11.14
N PHE A 262 32.15 36.96 -10.24
CA PHE A 262 30.89 36.23 -10.27
C PHE A 262 30.04 36.57 -11.52
N THR A 263 29.89 37.85 -11.87
CA THR A 263 29.14 38.27 -13.07
C THR A 263 29.84 37.88 -14.38
N THR A 264 31.16 37.74 -14.36
CA THR A 264 31.96 37.21 -15.48
C THR A 264 31.78 35.71 -15.66
N ILE A 265 31.96 34.90 -14.59
CA ILE A 265 31.82 33.43 -14.66
C ILE A 265 30.38 32.99 -14.94
N SER A 266 29.38 33.74 -14.44
CA SER A 266 27.96 33.49 -14.74
C SER A 266 27.51 33.98 -16.13
N THR A 267 28.44 34.47 -16.97
CA THR A 267 28.19 34.98 -18.34
C THR A 267 27.25 36.19 -18.44
N VAL A 268 27.05 36.93 -17.35
CA VAL A 268 26.19 38.13 -17.30
C VAL A 268 26.91 39.37 -17.83
N GLY A 269 28.18 39.57 -17.43
CA GLY A 269 29.10 40.53 -18.04
C GLY A 269 28.61 41.97 -18.19
N TYR A 270 28.16 42.63 -17.11
CA TYR A 270 27.60 43.99 -17.14
C TYR A 270 28.50 45.08 -17.75
N GLY A 271 29.83 44.86 -17.82
CA GLY A 271 30.79 45.82 -18.41
C GLY A 271 31.09 47.05 -17.52
N ASP A 272 30.64 47.04 -16.28
CA ASP A 272 30.84 48.08 -15.27
C ASP A 272 32.29 48.13 -14.73
N PHE A 273 32.93 46.97 -14.60
CA PHE A 273 34.37 46.84 -14.37
C PHE A 273 35.02 46.00 -15.48
N SER A 274 36.25 46.33 -15.85
CA SER A 274 37.03 45.56 -16.81
C SER A 274 38.54 45.65 -16.54
N PRO A 275 39.30 44.57 -16.77
CA PRO A 275 40.72 44.50 -16.42
C PRO A 275 41.59 45.47 -17.22
N THR A 276 42.46 46.18 -16.52
CA THR A 276 43.37 47.18 -17.08
C THR A 276 44.67 46.56 -17.59
N THR A 277 45.29 45.67 -16.82
CA THR A 277 46.65 45.18 -17.10
C THR A 277 46.70 44.03 -18.11
N ALA A 278 47.75 43.98 -18.94
CA ALA A 278 48.01 42.85 -19.84
C ALA A 278 48.06 41.47 -19.14
N PRO A 279 48.77 41.27 -18.00
CA PRO A 279 48.77 39.99 -17.29
C PRO A 279 47.38 39.57 -16.79
N SER A 280 46.54 40.49 -16.29
CA SER A 280 45.19 40.14 -15.84
C SER A 280 44.27 39.81 -17.03
N ARG A 281 44.41 40.53 -18.16
CA ARG A 281 43.70 40.26 -19.43
C ARG A 281 44.06 38.89 -19.99
N ILE A 282 45.33 38.49 -19.95
CA ILE A 282 45.76 37.14 -20.35
C ILE A 282 45.18 36.08 -19.40
N PHE A 283 45.24 36.31 -18.08
CA PHE A 283 44.71 35.37 -17.08
C PHE A 283 43.18 35.19 -17.19
N ILE A 284 42.41 36.27 -17.35
CA ILE A 284 40.94 36.20 -17.39
C ILE A 284 40.43 35.42 -18.62
N ILE A 285 41.12 35.45 -19.76
CA ILE A 285 40.73 34.68 -20.96
C ILE A 285 40.69 33.18 -20.63
N PHE A 286 41.71 32.65 -19.94
CA PHE A 286 41.73 31.25 -19.51
C PHE A 286 40.71 30.99 -18.37
N CYS A 287 40.53 31.94 -17.45
CA CYS A 287 39.55 31.81 -16.37
C CYS A 287 38.09 31.85 -16.85
N ILE A 288 37.76 32.57 -17.92
CA ILE A 288 36.42 32.52 -18.53
C ILE A 288 36.17 31.13 -19.12
N LEU A 289 37.10 30.63 -19.95
CA LEU A 289 36.96 29.30 -20.58
C LEU A 289 36.81 28.17 -19.54
N GLY A 290 37.66 28.16 -18.51
CA GLY A 290 37.59 27.17 -17.43
C GLY A 290 36.42 27.39 -16.47
N GLY A 291 36.10 28.65 -16.15
CA GLY A 291 35.08 29.03 -15.18
C GLY A 291 33.66 28.79 -15.67
N VAL A 292 33.36 29.15 -16.92
CA VAL A 292 32.03 28.90 -17.53
C VAL A 292 31.78 27.41 -17.67
N ALA A 293 32.78 26.64 -18.11
CA ALA A 293 32.70 25.18 -18.17
C ALA A 293 32.48 24.55 -16.78
N PHE A 294 33.16 25.05 -15.74
CA PHE A 294 32.95 24.59 -14.37
C PHE A 294 31.55 24.93 -13.84
N PHE A 295 31.08 26.16 -14.08
CA PHE A 295 29.78 26.66 -13.64
C PHE A 295 28.62 25.86 -14.25
N GLY A 296 28.68 25.56 -15.56
CA GLY A 296 27.70 24.69 -16.22
C GLY A 296 27.61 23.30 -15.60
N ASN A 297 28.76 22.63 -15.40
CA ASN A 297 28.81 21.28 -14.81
C ASN A 297 28.23 21.23 -13.39
N GLU A 298 28.44 22.26 -12.57
CA GLU A 298 27.88 22.34 -11.21
C GLU A 298 26.36 22.62 -11.23
N LEU A 299 25.86 23.43 -12.17
CA LEU A 299 24.42 23.64 -12.36
C LEU A 299 23.71 22.35 -12.83
N ASP A 300 24.28 21.64 -13.81
CA ASP A 300 23.73 20.38 -14.31
C ASP A 300 23.64 19.33 -13.20
N ALA A 301 24.65 19.24 -12.32
CA ALA A 301 24.63 18.35 -11.16
C ALA A 301 23.51 18.68 -10.15
N ILE A 302 23.12 19.95 -10.03
CA ILE A 302 21.97 20.37 -9.20
C ILE A 302 20.65 20.00 -9.89
N ILE A 303 20.54 20.25 -11.19
CA ILE A 303 19.36 19.93 -12.00
C ILE A 303 19.12 18.42 -12.03
N GLU A 304 20.16 17.60 -12.18
CA GLU A 304 20.08 16.14 -12.13
C GLU A 304 19.44 15.67 -10.83
N VAL A 305 19.93 16.15 -9.67
CA VAL A 305 19.44 15.76 -8.34
C VAL A 305 18.00 16.20 -8.12
N ARG A 306 17.62 17.41 -8.58
CA ARG A 306 16.22 17.84 -8.57
C ARG A 306 15.35 16.92 -9.45
N SER A 307 15.84 16.53 -10.62
CA SER A 307 15.13 15.61 -11.52
C SER A 307 14.95 14.21 -10.92
N LEU A 308 15.94 13.70 -10.18
CA LEU A 308 15.84 12.42 -9.47
C LEU A 308 14.80 12.46 -8.36
N ILE A 309 14.63 13.61 -7.69
CA ILE A 309 13.57 13.81 -6.69
C ILE A 309 12.19 13.91 -7.36
N HIS A 310 12.05 14.67 -8.46
CA HIS A 310 10.79 14.76 -9.21
C HIS A 310 10.39 13.42 -9.85
N LYS A 311 11.36 12.59 -10.25
CA LYS A 311 11.16 11.19 -10.70
C LYS A 311 11.00 10.18 -9.55
N HIS A 312 10.74 10.65 -8.32
CA HIS A 312 10.52 9.85 -7.11
C HIS A 312 11.65 8.86 -6.76
N LYS A 313 12.89 9.07 -7.25
CA LYS A 313 14.07 8.22 -6.97
C LYS A 313 14.80 8.62 -5.67
N GLY A 314 14.12 9.36 -4.79
CA GLY A 314 14.60 9.79 -3.48
C GLY A 314 14.63 8.70 -2.42
N ARG A 315 14.71 9.10 -1.14
CA ARG A 315 14.65 8.24 0.06
C ARG A 315 13.57 8.80 0.98
N TYR A 316 12.81 7.94 1.63
CA TYR A 316 11.90 8.35 2.70
C TYR A 316 12.67 8.79 3.95
N VAL A 317 12.29 9.96 4.48
CA VAL A 317 12.78 10.54 5.73
C VAL A 317 11.55 10.91 6.54
N PRO A 318 11.32 10.30 7.73
CA PRO A 318 10.20 10.64 8.59
C PRO A 318 10.35 12.08 9.08
N ARG A 319 9.23 12.70 9.43
CA ARG A 319 9.21 14.06 9.99
C ARG A 319 9.92 14.12 11.34
N ASP A 320 9.61 13.17 12.22
CA ASP A 320 10.14 13.05 13.57
C ASP A 320 10.79 11.67 13.77
N ARG A 321 11.51 11.46 14.89
CA ARG A 321 12.18 10.16 15.13
C ARG A 321 11.19 9.03 15.42
N ASP A 322 10.02 9.37 15.96
CA ASP A 322 9.00 8.43 16.40
C ASP A 322 7.80 8.35 15.43
N THR A 323 7.87 8.99 14.26
CA THR A 323 6.82 8.89 13.22
C THR A 323 6.74 7.45 12.70
N MET A 324 5.64 6.77 13.01
CA MET A 324 5.35 5.44 12.44
C MET A 324 5.05 5.54 10.95
N HIS A 325 5.52 4.56 10.19
CA HIS A 325 5.33 4.52 8.74
C HIS A 325 5.03 3.11 8.24
N ILE A 326 4.22 3.01 7.20
CA ILE A 326 3.89 1.75 6.51
C ILE A 326 4.47 1.75 5.10
N VAL A 327 4.70 0.56 4.53
CA VAL A 327 5.29 0.41 3.17
C VAL A 327 4.38 -0.41 2.27
N GLY A 328 3.81 0.20 1.24
CA GLY A 328 3.02 -0.47 0.21
C GLY A 328 3.85 -0.74 -1.05
N THR A 329 3.74 -1.94 -1.64
CA THR A 329 4.42 -2.31 -2.90
C THR A 329 3.62 -3.34 -3.70
N GLY A 330 4.09 -3.71 -4.89
CA GLY A 330 3.36 -4.50 -5.89
C GLY A 330 2.69 -3.61 -6.95
N PRO A 331 2.23 -4.17 -8.09
CA PRO A 331 1.77 -3.37 -9.22
C PRO A 331 0.55 -2.49 -8.86
N GLY A 332 -0.32 -2.95 -7.97
CA GLY A 332 -1.53 -2.23 -7.52
C GLY A 332 -1.27 -0.94 -6.73
N VAL A 333 -0.01 -0.57 -6.44
CA VAL A 333 0.33 0.75 -5.88
C VAL A 333 0.78 1.78 -6.93
N THR A 334 0.81 1.40 -8.23
CA THR A 334 1.31 2.24 -9.33
C THR A 334 0.21 3.08 -9.97
N THR A 335 -0.95 2.46 -10.20
CA THR A 335 -2.07 3.02 -10.96
C THR A 335 -3.15 3.55 -10.01
N PHE A 336 -3.90 4.57 -10.43
CA PHE A 336 -5.10 4.96 -9.68
C PHE A 336 -6.17 3.86 -9.79
N SER A 337 -6.74 3.46 -8.66
CA SER A 337 -7.80 2.44 -8.59
C SER A 337 -8.69 2.69 -7.38
N PRO A 338 -9.98 2.30 -7.42
CA PRO A 338 -10.88 2.42 -6.26
C PRO A 338 -10.34 1.71 -5.01
N THR A 339 -9.66 0.57 -5.18
CA THR A 339 -8.98 -0.14 -4.08
C THR A 339 -7.84 0.67 -3.46
N MET A 340 -7.09 1.45 -4.25
CA MET A 340 -6.03 2.33 -3.73
C MET A 340 -6.61 3.59 -3.08
N GLU A 341 -7.68 4.16 -3.64
CA GLU A 341 -8.43 5.25 -3.03
C GLU A 341 -9.00 4.85 -1.66
N ALA A 342 -9.74 3.74 -1.58
CA ALA A 342 -10.32 3.23 -0.34
C ALA A 342 -9.24 2.85 0.69
N PHE A 343 -8.09 2.31 0.25
CA PHE A 343 -6.95 2.07 1.11
C PHE A 343 -6.37 3.35 1.70
N LEU A 344 -6.12 4.39 0.89
CA LEU A 344 -5.55 5.64 1.37
C LEU A 344 -6.53 6.41 2.27
N ASN A 345 -7.83 6.40 1.96
CA ASN A 345 -8.85 7.06 2.77
C ASN A 345 -8.99 6.42 4.16
N GLU A 346 -9.02 5.09 4.25
CA GLU A 346 -9.08 4.38 5.55
C GLU A 346 -7.77 4.47 6.33
N MET A 347 -6.62 4.31 5.66
CA MET A 347 -5.28 4.33 6.29
C MET A 347 -4.87 5.70 6.84
N LEU A 348 -5.45 6.77 6.30
CA LEU A 348 -5.15 8.15 6.69
C LEU A 348 -6.24 8.79 7.55
N ASP A 349 -7.29 8.06 7.94
CA ASP A 349 -8.29 8.62 8.84
C ASP A 349 -7.70 8.97 10.22
N SER A 350 -8.15 10.09 10.76
CA SER A 350 -7.58 10.73 11.93
C SER A 350 -8.48 10.69 13.17
N GLU A 351 -9.71 10.15 13.08
CA GLU A 351 -10.63 10.08 14.23
C GLU A 351 -10.40 8.84 15.11
N SER A 352 -9.44 7.96 14.76
CA SER A 352 -8.95 6.87 15.62
C SER A 352 -8.28 7.33 16.93
N GLY A 353 -7.99 8.64 17.04
CA GLY A 353 -7.28 9.27 18.17
C GLY A 353 -5.76 9.13 18.12
N GLU A 354 -5.25 8.37 17.15
CA GLU A 354 -3.83 8.07 16.94
C GLU A 354 -3.30 8.89 15.75
N THR A 355 -2.02 9.30 15.75
CA THR A 355 -1.47 10.07 14.62
C THR A 355 -1.33 9.19 13.39
N ALA A 356 -2.01 9.56 12.29
CA ALA A 356 -1.96 8.83 11.02
C ALA A 356 -0.51 8.55 10.56
N PRO A 357 -0.20 7.31 10.13
CA PRO A 357 1.16 6.92 9.76
C PRO A 357 1.58 7.53 8.41
N ASP A 358 2.88 7.68 8.21
CA ASP A 358 3.43 8.03 6.90
C ASP A 358 3.33 6.81 5.95
N VAL A 359 2.67 6.97 4.80
CA VAL A 359 2.38 5.93 3.81
C VAL A 359 3.43 5.97 2.70
N VAL A 360 4.39 5.05 2.74
CA VAL A 360 5.47 4.97 1.75
C VAL A 360 5.10 3.97 0.66
N LEU A 361 4.68 4.45 -0.50
CA LEU A 361 4.47 3.62 -1.67
C LEU A 361 5.82 3.37 -2.36
N LEU A 362 6.04 2.13 -2.81
CA LEU A 362 7.25 1.68 -3.51
C LEU A 362 6.86 0.87 -4.75
N SER A 363 6.96 1.48 -5.94
CA SER A 363 6.72 0.80 -7.23
C SER A 363 8.00 0.70 -8.06
N GLU A 364 8.09 -0.34 -8.88
CA GLU A 364 9.16 -0.54 -9.86
C GLU A 364 9.04 0.39 -11.07
N GLU A 365 7.83 0.88 -11.32
CA GLU A 365 7.46 1.74 -12.44
C GLU A 365 7.17 3.18 -11.97
N GLN A 366 6.87 4.10 -12.89
CA GLN A 366 6.44 5.44 -12.52
C GLN A 366 4.93 5.43 -12.24
N TYR A 367 4.54 6.07 -11.13
CA TYR A 367 3.13 6.24 -10.77
C TYR A 367 2.35 7.00 -11.83
N ASP A 368 1.08 6.63 -11.98
CA ASP A 368 0.12 7.34 -12.82
C ASP A 368 -0.12 8.78 -12.32
N GLU A 369 -0.24 9.72 -13.25
CA GLU A 369 -0.56 11.11 -12.94
C GLU A 369 -1.96 11.25 -12.32
N ALA A 370 -2.89 10.33 -12.57
CA ALA A 370 -4.18 10.32 -11.86
C ALA A 370 -4.01 10.04 -10.36
N LEU A 371 -3.14 9.09 -9.97
CA LEU A 371 -2.85 8.79 -8.57
C LEU A 371 -2.07 9.92 -7.89
N ILE A 372 -1.12 10.51 -8.61
CA ILE A 372 -0.37 11.70 -8.15
C ILE A 372 -1.32 12.90 -7.99
N ARG A 373 -2.30 13.07 -8.89
CA ARG A 373 -3.34 14.10 -8.81
C ARG A 373 -4.22 13.88 -7.58
N PHE A 374 -4.89 12.73 -7.44
CA PHE A 374 -5.75 12.39 -6.30
C PHE A 374 -5.09 12.74 -4.95
N VAL A 375 -3.84 12.31 -4.73
CA VAL A 375 -3.07 12.58 -3.51
C VAL A 375 -2.73 14.07 -3.31
N ARG A 376 -2.62 14.85 -4.39
CA ARG A 376 -2.31 16.29 -4.36
C ARG A 376 -3.54 17.20 -4.33
N THR A 377 -4.67 16.80 -4.91
CA THR A 377 -5.87 17.64 -5.07
C THR A 377 -7.05 17.23 -4.21
N GLU A 378 -7.33 15.93 -4.09
CA GLU A 378 -8.59 15.42 -3.51
C GLU A 378 -8.46 15.03 -2.03
N LEU A 379 -7.40 14.31 -1.64
CA LEU A 379 -7.16 13.98 -0.22
C LEU A 379 -7.18 15.24 0.68
N PRO A 380 -7.64 15.19 1.94
CA PRO A 380 -7.63 16.36 2.83
C PRO A 380 -6.21 16.98 3.02
N PRO A 381 -6.04 18.32 3.01
CA PRO A 381 -4.71 18.97 3.07
C PRO A 381 -3.83 18.55 4.25
N LYS A 382 -4.43 18.13 5.38
CA LYS A 382 -3.71 17.60 6.54
C LYS A 382 -3.03 16.25 6.27
N VAL A 383 -3.62 15.39 5.43
CA VAL A 383 -3.13 14.02 5.19
C VAL A 383 -2.22 13.90 3.96
N ARG A 384 -2.34 14.78 2.95
CA ARG A 384 -1.47 14.78 1.74
C ARG A 384 0.02 14.65 2.05
N ARG A 385 0.46 15.28 3.14
CA ARG A 385 1.86 15.34 3.62
C ARG A 385 2.41 14.04 4.22
N HIS A 386 1.59 13.00 4.34
CA HIS A 386 1.93 11.67 4.86
C HIS A 386 2.15 10.65 3.73
N VAL A 387 1.68 10.90 2.50
CA VAL A 387 1.87 9.98 1.37
C VAL A 387 3.20 10.27 0.66
N HIS A 388 4.01 9.22 0.50
CA HIS A 388 5.37 9.31 -0.05
C HIS A 388 5.59 8.30 -1.18
N PHE A 389 5.69 8.79 -2.40
CA PHE A 389 5.99 8.01 -3.61
C PHE A 389 7.50 7.72 -3.73
N LEU A 390 7.89 6.45 -3.93
CA LEU A 390 9.27 6.03 -4.22
C LEU A 390 9.34 5.07 -5.42
N VAL A 391 10.16 5.39 -6.42
CA VAL A 391 10.43 4.48 -7.54
C VAL A 391 11.65 3.60 -7.24
N GLY A 392 11.49 2.29 -7.21
CA GLY A 392 12.51 1.29 -6.88
C GLY A 392 11.92 -0.11 -6.65
N SER A 393 12.74 -1.17 -6.70
CA SER A 393 12.25 -2.55 -6.62
C SER A 393 12.29 -3.12 -5.22
N ALA A 394 11.19 -3.73 -4.78
CA ALA A 394 11.14 -4.48 -3.52
C ALA A 394 12.10 -5.69 -3.50
N MET A 395 12.56 -6.16 -4.67
CA MET A 395 13.61 -7.20 -4.78
C MET A 395 15.02 -6.69 -4.44
N MET A 396 15.20 -5.37 -4.31
CA MET A 396 16.51 -4.74 -4.15
C MET A 396 16.68 -4.19 -2.72
N PRO A 397 17.60 -4.76 -1.89
CA PRO A 397 17.83 -4.28 -0.51
C PRO A 397 18.22 -2.80 -0.38
N ARG A 398 18.72 -2.18 -1.46
CA ARG A 398 18.96 -0.73 -1.57
C ARG A 398 17.66 0.07 -1.49
N ASP A 399 16.60 -0.40 -2.11
CA ASP A 399 15.33 0.30 -2.22
C ASP A 399 14.45 0.01 -0.99
N LEU A 400 14.51 -1.20 -0.44
CA LEU A 400 14.00 -1.49 0.91
C LEU A 400 14.66 -0.61 2.00
N ALA A 401 15.94 -0.25 1.83
CA ALA A 401 16.62 0.72 2.68
C ALA A 401 16.20 2.18 2.40
N ARG A 402 15.79 2.53 1.17
CA ARG A 402 15.22 3.85 0.83
C ARG A 402 13.81 4.03 1.41
N ALA A 403 13.03 2.96 1.50
CA ALA A 403 11.72 2.91 2.16
C ALA A 403 11.78 2.65 3.69
N ARG A 404 12.99 2.59 4.28
CA ARG A 404 13.23 2.32 5.72
C ARG A 404 12.48 1.08 6.26
N LEU A 405 12.40 -0.02 5.49
CA LEU A 405 11.62 -1.21 5.88
C LEU A 405 12.06 -1.84 7.23
N LYS A 406 13.30 -1.57 7.68
CA LYS A 406 13.78 -2.00 9.01
C LYS A 406 13.05 -1.34 10.18
N GLN A 407 12.50 -0.15 10.01
CA GLN A 407 11.77 0.61 11.04
C GLN A 407 10.24 0.61 10.83
N CYS A 408 9.77 0.29 9.62
CA CYS A 408 8.36 0.25 9.23
C CYS A 408 7.45 -0.50 10.23
N ALA A 409 6.24 0.00 10.49
CA ALA A 409 5.27 -0.68 11.38
C ALA A 409 4.71 -1.95 10.71
N MET A 410 4.10 -1.79 9.53
CA MET A 410 3.51 -2.87 8.73
C MET A 410 3.74 -2.63 7.23
N ALA A 411 3.95 -3.70 6.46
CA ALA A 411 4.08 -3.63 5.01
C ALA A 411 2.97 -4.39 4.28
N PHE A 412 2.61 -3.89 3.10
CA PHE A 412 1.55 -4.42 2.24
C PHE A 412 2.12 -4.75 0.86
N VAL A 413 1.75 -5.91 0.32
CA VAL A 413 2.02 -6.28 -1.08
C VAL A 413 0.67 -6.41 -1.78
N ILE A 414 0.38 -5.48 -2.69
CA ILE A 414 -0.94 -5.28 -3.31
C ILE A 414 -0.85 -5.64 -4.81
N PRO A 415 -1.66 -6.60 -5.31
CA PRO A 415 -1.77 -6.91 -6.72
C PRO A 415 -2.53 -5.80 -7.46
N ASP A 416 -2.30 -5.70 -8.76
CA ASP A 416 -3.22 -5.04 -9.67
C ASP A 416 -4.27 -6.08 -10.07
N THR A 417 -5.56 -5.78 -9.88
CA THR A 417 -6.68 -6.66 -10.18
C THR A 417 -6.98 -6.78 -11.69
N ALA A 418 -6.49 -5.85 -12.52
CA ALA A 418 -6.65 -5.90 -13.97
C ALA A 418 -5.56 -6.76 -14.67
N ALA A 419 -4.48 -7.10 -13.95
CA ALA A 419 -3.32 -7.79 -14.52
C ALA A 419 -3.40 -9.34 -14.33
N PRO A 420 -2.84 -10.15 -15.25
CA PRO A 420 -2.98 -11.61 -15.25
C PRO A 420 -2.64 -12.30 -13.91
N PRO A 421 -3.63 -12.87 -13.18
CA PRO A 421 -3.51 -13.20 -11.76
C PRO A 421 -2.30 -14.06 -11.40
N PHE A 422 -2.07 -15.15 -12.14
CA PHE A 422 -0.98 -16.09 -11.92
C PHE A 422 0.42 -15.44 -11.96
N VAL A 423 0.62 -14.45 -12.83
CA VAL A 423 1.91 -13.77 -13.01
C VAL A 423 2.14 -12.75 -11.90
N VAL A 424 1.11 -11.96 -11.57
CA VAL A 424 1.13 -10.96 -10.51
C VAL A 424 1.40 -11.63 -9.15
N ASP A 425 0.66 -12.69 -8.84
CA ASP A 425 0.80 -13.47 -7.62
C ASP A 425 2.21 -14.06 -7.47
N GLY A 426 2.75 -14.66 -8.55
CA GLY A 426 4.10 -15.22 -8.56
C GLY A 426 5.18 -14.18 -8.23
N GLN A 427 5.06 -12.96 -8.76
CA GLN A 427 5.97 -11.87 -8.42
C GLN A 427 5.76 -11.37 -6.97
N ASN A 428 4.50 -11.23 -6.54
CA ASN A 428 4.16 -10.72 -5.21
C ASN A 428 4.61 -11.65 -4.08
N ILE A 429 4.55 -12.98 -4.28
CA ILE A 429 5.15 -13.97 -3.39
C ILE A 429 6.68 -13.75 -3.27
N LEU A 430 7.38 -13.50 -4.38
CA LEU A 430 8.82 -13.23 -4.36
C LEU A 430 9.16 -11.90 -3.66
N ARG A 431 8.38 -10.83 -3.89
CA ARG A 431 8.52 -9.55 -3.17
C ARG A 431 8.36 -9.76 -1.65
N ALA A 432 7.34 -10.49 -1.23
CA ALA A 432 7.09 -10.83 0.17
C ALA A 432 8.25 -11.62 0.82
N ILE A 433 8.84 -12.57 0.10
CA ILE A 433 9.98 -13.36 0.58
C ILE A 433 11.21 -12.49 0.82
N GLU A 434 11.61 -11.63 -0.15
CA GLU A 434 12.79 -10.77 0.04
C GLU A 434 12.55 -9.69 1.12
N MET A 435 11.32 -9.19 1.27
CA MET A 435 10.94 -8.29 2.36
C MET A 435 11.05 -8.97 3.74
N LYS A 436 10.55 -10.20 3.92
CA LYS A 436 10.78 -10.98 5.16
C LYS A 436 12.24 -11.39 5.34
N ARG A 437 13.01 -11.62 4.27
CA ARG A 437 14.46 -11.88 4.36
C ARG A 437 15.23 -10.65 4.85
N TYR A 438 14.84 -9.46 4.41
CA TYR A 438 15.43 -8.18 4.82
C TYR A 438 15.06 -7.80 6.28
N ARG A 439 13.87 -8.21 6.74
CA ARG A 439 13.43 -8.13 8.14
C ARG A 439 12.53 -9.33 8.51
N PRO A 440 13.06 -10.34 9.25
CA PRO A 440 12.27 -11.54 9.61
C PRO A 440 11.03 -11.24 10.45
N LYS A 441 11.13 -10.32 11.42
CA LYS A 441 10.01 -9.80 12.21
C LYS A 441 9.30 -8.62 11.52
N LEU A 442 8.94 -8.79 10.24
CA LEU A 442 8.12 -7.82 9.51
C LEU A 442 6.66 -8.28 9.56
N GLN A 443 5.79 -7.41 10.11
CA GLN A 443 4.36 -7.56 9.91
C GLN A 443 4.08 -7.27 8.44
N LEU A 444 3.63 -8.30 7.72
CA LEU A 444 3.48 -8.27 6.27
C LEU A 444 2.10 -8.82 5.92
N ARG A 445 1.36 -8.09 5.09
CA ARG A 445 0.12 -8.57 4.49
C ARG A 445 0.34 -8.72 2.99
N LEU A 446 0.47 -9.96 2.55
CA LEU A 446 0.57 -10.34 1.15
C LEU A 446 -0.84 -10.58 0.61
N VAL A 447 -1.30 -9.70 -0.28
CA VAL A 447 -2.54 -9.89 -1.02
C VAL A 447 -2.20 -10.62 -2.32
N LEU A 448 -2.98 -11.66 -2.60
CA LEU A 448 -2.92 -12.46 -3.81
C LEU A 448 -4.29 -12.45 -4.46
N LEU A 449 -4.37 -12.78 -5.74
CA LEU A 449 -5.63 -12.89 -6.46
C LEU A 449 -6.18 -14.31 -6.32
N GLN A 450 -5.41 -15.35 -6.69
CA GLN A 450 -5.90 -16.73 -6.75
C GLN A 450 -5.74 -17.52 -5.44
N PRO A 451 -6.69 -18.41 -5.07
CA PRO A 451 -6.57 -19.27 -3.89
C PRO A 451 -5.41 -20.27 -4.01
N GLU A 452 -5.10 -20.75 -5.22
CA GLU A 452 -3.94 -21.62 -5.46
C GLU A 452 -2.62 -20.91 -5.15
N SER A 453 -2.55 -19.60 -5.35
CA SER A 453 -1.38 -18.78 -5.02
C SER A 453 -1.19 -18.65 -3.50
N LYS A 454 -2.27 -18.55 -2.72
CA LYS A 454 -2.25 -18.57 -1.24
C LYS A 454 -1.61 -19.86 -0.72
N LEU A 455 -1.97 -21.01 -1.30
CA LEU A 455 -1.33 -22.30 -0.97
C LEU A 455 0.17 -22.34 -1.36
N ARG A 456 0.56 -21.75 -2.51
CA ARG A 456 1.97 -21.63 -2.91
C ARG A 456 2.76 -20.75 -1.94
N ALA A 457 2.20 -19.63 -1.50
CA ALA A 457 2.81 -18.74 -0.51
C ALA A 457 3.07 -19.47 0.82
N MET A 458 2.08 -20.22 1.31
CA MET A 458 2.18 -21.04 2.52
C MET A 458 3.27 -22.11 2.39
N ASN A 459 3.34 -22.81 1.25
CA ASN A 459 4.36 -23.84 1.00
C ASN A 459 5.80 -23.30 0.95
N VAL A 460 5.99 -22.00 0.69
CA VAL A 460 7.31 -21.34 0.73
C VAL A 460 7.61 -20.71 2.11
N GLY A 461 6.70 -20.86 3.08
CA GLY A 461 6.91 -20.47 4.48
C GLY A 461 6.32 -19.12 4.90
N ILE A 462 5.47 -18.51 4.08
CA ILE A 462 4.66 -17.36 4.50
C ILE A 462 3.52 -17.88 5.39
N GLU A 463 3.32 -17.30 6.58
CA GLU A 463 2.19 -17.69 7.44
C GLU A 463 0.83 -17.43 6.79
N GLN A 464 -0.15 -18.30 7.03
CA GLN A 464 -1.53 -18.16 6.57
C GLN A 464 -2.17 -16.85 7.08
N GLU A 465 -1.78 -16.39 8.27
CA GLU A 465 -2.23 -15.15 8.90
C GLU A 465 -1.61 -13.89 8.25
N ASN A 466 -0.62 -14.08 7.39
CA ASN A 466 0.12 -13.03 6.68
C ASN A 466 -0.17 -13.01 5.16
N CYS A 467 -1.02 -13.91 4.62
CA CYS A 467 -1.45 -13.88 3.22
C CYS A 467 -2.89 -14.33 2.96
N PHE A 468 -3.61 -13.65 2.04
CA PHE A 468 -4.96 -14.03 1.62
C PHE A 468 -5.19 -13.85 0.11
N SER A 469 -6.21 -14.53 -0.43
CA SER A 469 -6.66 -14.41 -1.82
C SER A 469 -7.89 -13.50 -1.90
N ALA A 470 -7.83 -12.44 -2.70
CA ALA A 470 -8.94 -11.52 -2.92
C ALA A 470 -10.13 -12.22 -3.58
N PHE A 471 -9.91 -13.04 -4.61
CA PHE A 471 -11.00 -13.76 -5.27
C PHE A 471 -11.65 -14.80 -4.34
N GLU A 472 -10.88 -15.42 -3.44
CA GLU A 472 -11.43 -16.29 -2.40
C GLU A 472 -12.29 -15.52 -1.39
N GLN A 473 -11.90 -14.31 -0.95
CA GLN A 473 -12.76 -13.51 -0.07
C GLN A 473 -14.02 -13.04 -0.80
N LYS A 474 -13.89 -12.48 -2.01
CA LYS A 474 -15.01 -12.04 -2.87
C LYS A 474 -16.06 -13.13 -2.95
N ILE A 475 -15.67 -14.30 -3.42
CA ILE A 475 -16.66 -15.31 -3.81
C ILE A 475 -17.35 -15.95 -2.60
N ASN A 476 -16.68 -15.99 -1.44
CA ASN A 476 -17.30 -16.46 -0.21
C ASN A 476 -18.23 -15.42 0.44
N LEU A 477 -17.96 -14.12 0.28
CA LEU A 477 -18.92 -13.06 0.62
C LEU A 477 -20.20 -13.17 -0.25
N LEU A 478 -20.04 -13.33 -1.56
CA LEU A 478 -21.15 -13.50 -2.50
C LEU A 478 -21.95 -14.80 -2.19
N ALA A 479 -21.26 -15.91 -1.91
CA ALA A 479 -21.90 -17.19 -1.56
C ALA A 479 -22.70 -17.11 -0.25
N GLN A 480 -22.17 -16.55 0.83
CA GLN A 480 -22.95 -16.40 2.08
C GLN A 480 -24.14 -15.46 1.89
N SER A 481 -24.04 -14.48 0.99
CA SER A 481 -25.13 -13.52 0.70
C SER A 481 -26.35 -14.15 0.01
N THR A 482 -26.23 -15.36 -0.57
CA THR A 482 -27.41 -16.11 -1.06
C THR A 482 -28.23 -16.74 0.07
N ARG A 483 -27.60 -16.97 1.24
CA ARG A 483 -28.20 -17.56 2.45
C ARG A 483 -28.61 -16.51 3.48
N VAL A 484 -27.88 -15.40 3.55
CA VAL A 484 -28.06 -14.31 4.52
C VAL A 484 -28.20 -13.01 3.73
N ARG A 485 -29.44 -12.56 3.52
CA ARG A 485 -29.73 -11.30 2.82
C ARG A 485 -29.17 -10.14 3.64
N GLY A 486 -28.46 -9.21 2.98
CA GLY A 486 -27.74 -8.12 3.64
C GLY A 486 -26.37 -8.48 4.23
N PHE A 487 -25.83 -9.68 3.99
CA PHE A 487 -24.51 -10.07 4.51
C PHE A 487 -23.36 -9.19 3.98
N LEU A 488 -23.45 -8.66 2.75
CA LEU A 488 -22.46 -7.71 2.21
C LEU A 488 -22.37 -6.40 3.03
N PRO A 489 -23.43 -5.58 3.18
CA PRO A 489 -23.37 -4.37 3.98
C PRO A 489 -23.12 -4.64 5.47
N LEU A 490 -23.51 -5.81 6.00
CA LEU A 490 -23.14 -6.25 7.34
C LEU A 490 -21.62 -6.41 7.50
N VAL A 491 -20.97 -7.25 6.68
CA VAL A 491 -19.54 -7.53 6.84
C VAL A 491 -18.68 -6.35 6.40
N ILE A 492 -19.04 -5.65 5.32
CA ILE A 492 -18.28 -4.50 4.81
C ILE A 492 -18.43 -3.29 5.74
N GLY A 493 -19.63 -3.03 6.28
CA GLY A 493 -19.85 -1.95 7.26
C GLY A 493 -19.10 -2.17 8.58
N LEU A 494 -18.85 -3.42 8.98
CA LEU A 494 -18.01 -3.77 10.13
C LEU A 494 -16.49 -3.60 9.89
N LEU A 495 -16.08 -3.28 8.66
CA LEU A 495 -14.69 -3.11 8.20
C LEU A 495 -14.39 -1.72 7.61
N GLN A 496 -15.35 -0.78 7.68
CA GLN A 496 -15.24 0.59 7.18
C GLN A 496 -15.67 1.57 8.27
N VAL A 497 -14.80 2.51 8.66
CA VAL A 497 -15.11 3.46 9.73
C VAL A 497 -15.91 4.67 9.18
N MET A 498 -17.23 4.65 9.33
CA MET A 498 -18.05 5.82 8.99
C MET A 498 -18.01 6.87 10.11
N THR A 499 -17.08 7.82 9.98
CA THR A 499 -16.83 8.85 11.01
C THR A 499 -18.06 9.71 11.33
N PRO A 500 -18.19 10.21 12.57
CA PRO A 500 -19.18 11.24 12.95
C PRO A 500 -19.27 12.47 12.05
N PHE A 501 -18.21 12.81 11.29
CA PHE A 501 -18.27 13.84 10.25
C PHE A 501 -19.05 13.34 9.02
N HIS A 502 -18.60 12.27 8.37
CA HIS A 502 -19.25 11.71 7.18
C HIS A 502 -20.70 11.27 7.46
N TYR A 503 -20.97 10.75 8.67
CA TYR A 503 -22.34 10.44 9.11
C TYR A 503 -23.25 11.67 9.11
N LYS A 504 -22.78 12.84 9.60
CA LYS A 504 -23.59 14.07 9.63
C LYS A 504 -23.87 14.58 8.22
N GLU A 505 -22.85 14.58 7.37
CA GLU A 505 -22.94 15.02 5.97
C GLU A 505 -23.93 14.12 5.19
N ALA A 506 -23.79 12.79 5.30
CA ALA A 506 -24.71 11.82 4.70
C ALA A 506 -26.14 11.94 5.25
N SER A 507 -26.29 12.19 6.57
CA SER A 507 -27.60 12.39 7.21
C SER A 507 -28.31 13.67 6.75
N GLN A 508 -27.57 14.70 6.34
CA GLN A 508 -28.12 15.94 5.80
C GLN A 508 -28.51 15.80 4.32
N GLN A 509 -27.76 15.00 3.55
CA GLN A 509 -27.95 14.80 2.11
C GLN A 509 -28.96 13.68 1.75
N VAL A 510 -29.69 13.10 2.72
CA VAL A 510 -30.69 12.04 2.46
C VAL A 510 -31.85 12.56 1.59
N PRO A 511 -32.07 12.00 0.39
CA PRO A 511 -33.20 12.35 -0.48
C PRO A 511 -34.55 12.09 0.21
N ASP A 512 -35.57 12.92 -0.04
CA ASP A 512 -36.89 12.79 0.59
C ASP A 512 -37.48 11.37 0.46
N LYS A 513 -37.31 10.75 -0.72
CA LYS A 513 -37.76 9.38 -1.04
C LYS A 513 -37.13 8.26 -0.19
N ASP A 514 -35.98 8.51 0.45
CA ASP A 514 -35.20 7.50 1.18
C ASP A 514 -35.25 7.69 2.71
N ARG A 515 -35.90 8.76 3.20
CA ARG A 515 -35.96 9.11 4.63
C ARG A 515 -36.64 8.09 5.53
N GLU A 516 -37.47 7.19 5.00
CA GLU A 516 -38.10 6.10 5.77
C GLU A 516 -37.08 5.09 6.32
N TRP A 517 -36.02 4.80 5.54
CA TRP A 517 -35.13 3.66 5.78
C TRP A 517 -33.66 4.04 5.95
N MET A 518 -33.22 5.11 5.28
CA MET A 518 -31.82 5.54 5.30
C MET A 518 -31.31 5.92 6.71
N PRO A 519 -32.09 6.56 7.61
CA PRO A 519 -31.62 6.87 8.96
C PRO A 519 -31.29 5.63 9.81
N ASP A 520 -32.14 4.60 9.79
CA ASP A 520 -31.87 3.31 10.46
C ASP A 520 -30.58 2.69 9.91
N TYR A 521 -30.43 2.66 8.58
CA TYR A 521 -29.24 2.13 7.91
C TYR A 521 -27.96 2.91 8.27
N LEU A 522 -27.95 4.23 8.12
CA LEU A 522 -26.83 5.12 8.47
C LEU A 522 -26.45 4.99 9.96
N SER A 523 -27.43 4.80 10.84
CA SER A 523 -27.15 4.59 12.27
C SER A 523 -26.34 3.32 12.52
N SER A 524 -26.57 2.26 11.72
CA SER A 524 -25.85 0.99 11.82
C SER A 524 -24.46 1.01 11.21
N LEU A 525 -24.20 1.85 10.21
CA LEU A 525 -22.84 2.06 9.64
C LEU A 525 -21.88 2.76 10.63
N ARG A 526 -22.38 3.25 11.77
CA ARG A 526 -21.53 3.69 12.90
C ARG A 526 -21.03 2.55 13.78
N ASN A 527 -21.61 1.35 13.65
CA ASN A 527 -21.24 0.18 14.45
C ASN A 527 -20.09 -0.56 13.77
N THR A 528 -18.89 -0.45 14.33
CA THR A 528 -17.66 -1.07 13.80
C THR A 528 -17.01 -2.00 14.82
N THR A 529 -15.90 -2.65 14.47
CA THR A 529 -15.24 -3.70 15.26
C THR A 529 -14.10 -3.17 16.12
N TYR A 530 -14.20 -3.40 17.43
CA TYR A 530 -13.19 -2.99 18.42
C TYR A 530 -12.64 -4.19 19.17
N GLY A 531 -11.30 -4.26 19.31
CA GLY A 531 -10.62 -5.21 20.18
C GLY A 531 -10.25 -4.59 21.53
N PHE A 532 -10.31 -5.36 22.61
CA PHE A 532 -9.79 -4.95 23.92
C PHE A 532 -9.36 -6.15 24.78
N LEU A 533 -8.65 -5.88 25.88
CA LEU A 533 -8.24 -6.87 26.89
C LEU A 533 -9.31 -7.00 27.98
N VAL A 534 -9.72 -8.22 28.32
CA VAL A 534 -10.69 -8.50 29.38
C VAL A 534 -10.23 -7.95 30.73
N GLY A 535 -10.93 -6.93 31.23
CA GLY A 535 -10.76 -6.38 32.57
C GLY A 535 -11.36 -7.27 33.66
N GLU A 536 -11.15 -6.89 34.92
CA GLU A 536 -11.60 -7.67 36.09
C GLU A 536 -13.14 -7.78 36.18
N SER A 537 -13.87 -6.84 35.59
CA SER A 537 -15.34 -6.83 35.55
C SER A 537 -15.95 -7.93 34.68
N LEU A 538 -15.17 -8.57 33.79
CA LEU A 538 -15.58 -9.66 32.90
C LEU A 538 -14.81 -10.97 33.13
N ALA A 539 -13.72 -10.96 33.90
CA ALA A 539 -12.92 -12.14 34.17
C ALA A 539 -13.70 -13.19 34.99
N GLY A 540 -13.61 -14.46 34.59
CA GLY A 540 -14.33 -15.57 35.22
C GLY A 540 -15.79 -15.75 34.79
N LEU A 541 -16.37 -14.81 34.02
CA LEU A 541 -17.68 -15.00 33.40
C LEU A 541 -17.62 -15.95 32.20
N SER A 542 -18.72 -16.62 31.88
CA SER A 542 -18.89 -17.23 30.56
C SER A 542 -19.02 -16.15 29.48
N PHE A 543 -18.67 -16.45 28.23
CA PHE A 543 -18.78 -15.49 27.13
C PHE A 543 -20.20 -14.95 26.95
N GLN A 544 -21.23 -15.79 27.08
CA GLN A 544 -22.64 -15.37 27.06
C GLN A 544 -22.97 -14.35 28.17
N ALA A 545 -22.56 -14.64 29.40
CA ALA A 545 -22.80 -13.75 30.54
C ALA A 545 -22.03 -12.42 30.38
N ALA A 546 -20.81 -12.47 29.85
CA ALA A 546 -20.02 -11.28 29.53
C ALA A 546 -20.63 -10.47 28.38
N ALA A 547 -21.11 -11.11 27.30
CA ALA A 547 -21.75 -10.47 26.15
C ALA A 547 -23.06 -9.78 26.57
N CYS A 548 -23.90 -10.47 27.34
CA CYS A 548 -25.12 -9.91 27.92
C CYS A 548 -24.79 -8.72 28.85
N LYS A 549 -23.81 -8.86 29.75
CA LYS A 549 -23.39 -7.78 30.66
C LYS A 549 -22.88 -6.55 29.89
N VAL A 550 -22.00 -6.74 28.91
CA VAL A 550 -21.49 -5.65 28.05
C VAL A 550 -22.64 -4.96 27.32
N TYR A 551 -23.59 -5.72 26.76
CA TYR A 551 -24.76 -5.16 26.07
C TYR A 551 -25.67 -4.36 27.01
N GLU A 552 -25.95 -4.85 28.22
CA GLU A 552 -26.84 -4.15 29.15
C GLU A 552 -26.18 -2.93 29.81
N GLU A 553 -24.91 -3.03 30.26
CA GLU A 553 -24.18 -1.91 30.88
C GLU A 553 -23.77 -0.83 29.86
N SER A 554 -23.59 -1.18 28.57
CA SER A 554 -23.42 -0.20 27.49
C SER A 554 -24.74 0.34 26.89
N THR A 555 -25.88 0.07 27.52
CA THR A 555 -27.24 0.42 27.05
C THR A 555 -27.57 0.00 25.61
N GLY A 556 -26.91 -1.04 25.10
CA GLY A 556 -27.02 -1.58 23.75
C GLY A 556 -26.00 -1.03 22.75
N CYS A 557 -25.02 -0.22 23.19
CA CYS A 557 -24.03 0.40 22.32
C CYS A 557 -22.82 -0.48 21.98
N ALA A 558 -22.66 -1.64 22.63
CA ALA A 558 -21.62 -2.63 22.37
C ALA A 558 -22.12 -4.08 22.57
N LEU A 559 -21.59 -5.03 21.78
CA LEU A 559 -21.88 -6.47 21.87
C LEU A 559 -20.60 -7.27 21.60
N LEU A 560 -20.23 -8.19 22.50
CA LEU A 560 -19.13 -9.14 22.25
C LEU A 560 -19.53 -10.15 21.16
N ILE A 561 -18.64 -10.42 20.20
CA ILE A 561 -18.87 -11.38 19.10
C ILE A 561 -17.77 -12.43 18.95
N ALA A 562 -16.57 -12.21 19.49
CA ALA A 562 -15.49 -13.17 19.41
C ALA A 562 -14.46 -13.01 20.55
N ALA A 563 -13.69 -14.08 20.80
CA ALA A 563 -12.53 -14.06 21.69
C ALA A 563 -11.33 -14.74 21.05
N GLN A 564 -10.12 -14.30 21.38
CA GLN A 564 -8.90 -15.00 21.00
C GLN A 564 -8.69 -16.22 21.92
N HIS A 565 -8.50 -17.40 21.34
CA HIS A 565 -8.21 -18.65 22.05
C HIS A 565 -7.11 -19.42 21.32
N ARG A 566 -6.05 -19.82 22.05
CA ARG A 566 -4.87 -20.53 21.50
C ARG A 566 -4.23 -19.84 20.28
N GLY A 567 -4.25 -18.50 20.26
CA GLY A 567 -3.72 -17.67 19.18
C GLY A 567 -4.65 -17.46 17.98
N SER A 568 -5.74 -18.24 17.86
CA SER A 568 -6.76 -18.07 16.82
C SER A 568 -7.95 -17.23 17.32
N LEU A 569 -8.68 -16.60 16.40
CA LEU A 569 -9.95 -15.95 16.70
C LEU A 569 -11.09 -16.97 16.68
N VAL A 570 -12.00 -16.91 17.66
CA VAL A 570 -13.17 -17.79 17.78
C VAL A 570 -14.44 -16.94 17.96
N LEU A 571 -15.36 -17.05 17.01
CA LEU A 571 -16.71 -16.46 17.08
C LEU A 571 -17.54 -17.12 18.18
N SER A 572 -18.38 -16.34 18.86
CA SER A 572 -19.35 -16.81 19.87
C SER A 572 -18.75 -17.81 20.86
N PHE A 573 -17.62 -17.41 21.48
CA PHE A 573 -16.69 -18.31 22.15
C PHE A 573 -17.33 -19.08 23.31
N ASN A 574 -17.61 -20.38 23.11
CA ASN A 574 -18.21 -21.22 24.15
C ASN A 574 -17.17 -21.60 25.24
N GLY A 575 -16.98 -20.71 26.22
CA GLY A 575 -16.08 -20.88 27.35
C GLY A 575 -16.07 -19.70 28.32
N PHE A 576 -15.16 -19.76 29.31
CA PHE A 576 -14.96 -18.71 30.31
C PHE A 576 -13.87 -17.73 29.90
N LEU A 577 -14.06 -16.44 30.19
CA LEU A 577 -13.10 -15.38 29.90
C LEU A 577 -12.02 -15.27 30.99
N SER A 578 -10.77 -15.12 30.58
CA SER A 578 -9.62 -14.89 31.46
C SER A 578 -9.22 -13.41 31.49
N LYS A 579 -8.75 -12.89 32.63
CA LYS A 579 -8.20 -11.52 32.70
C LYS A 579 -7.06 -11.36 31.68
N GLY A 580 -7.07 -10.26 30.93
CA GLY A 580 -6.09 -10.01 29.86
C GLY A 580 -6.25 -10.94 28.65
N GLN A 581 -7.39 -11.60 28.45
CA GLN A 581 -7.74 -12.24 27.17
C GLN A 581 -8.18 -11.17 26.16
N VAL A 582 -7.78 -11.30 24.89
CA VAL A 582 -8.27 -10.40 23.83
C VAL A 582 -9.70 -10.83 23.45
N VAL A 583 -10.64 -9.89 23.50
CA VAL A 583 -12.02 -10.03 23.01
C VAL A 583 -12.31 -8.99 21.94
N ILE A 584 -13.31 -9.27 21.10
CA ILE A 584 -13.75 -8.40 20.02
C ILE A 584 -15.25 -8.12 20.18
N ALA A 585 -15.60 -6.85 20.08
CA ALA A 585 -16.97 -6.34 20.10
C ALA A 585 -17.34 -5.65 18.79
N ILE A 586 -18.62 -5.68 18.45
CA ILE A 586 -19.25 -4.65 17.62
C ILE A 586 -19.65 -3.51 18.56
N ALA A 587 -19.29 -2.27 18.27
CA ALA A 587 -19.73 -1.12 19.07
C ALA A 587 -19.86 0.18 18.24
N SER A 588 -20.66 1.11 18.75
CA SER A 588 -20.89 2.43 18.15
C SER A 588 -19.83 3.49 18.48
N SER A 589 -18.91 3.18 19.42
CA SER A 589 -17.74 3.99 19.77
C SER A 589 -16.72 3.20 20.60
N ARG A 590 -15.48 3.70 20.71
CA ARG A 590 -14.37 3.08 21.50
C ARG A 590 -14.65 3.16 23.01
N GLU A 591 -15.32 4.21 23.46
CA GLU A 591 -15.65 4.48 24.86
C GLU A 591 -16.65 3.46 25.42
N ALA A 592 -17.58 2.98 24.60
CA ALA A 592 -18.56 1.95 24.98
C ALA A 592 -17.89 0.62 25.40
N CYS A 593 -16.68 0.32 24.90
CA CYS A 593 -15.88 -0.83 25.32
C CYS A 593 -14.91 -0.51 26.47
N ALA A 594 -14.53 0.76 26.66
CA ALA A 594 -13.45 1.16 27.57
C ALA A 594 -13.72 0.82 29.04
N ALA A 595 -14.99 0.82 29.47
CA ALA A 595 -15.39 0.45 30.84
C ALA A 595 -15.10 -1.03 31.21
N PHE A 596 -14.88 -1.89 30.21
CA PHE A 596 -14.62 -3.33 30.38
C PHE A 596 -13.17 -3.72 30.08
N ALA A 597 -12.33 -2.76 29.69
CA ALA A 597 -10.99 -2.99 29.20
C ALA A 597 -9.93 -2.92 30.31
N ASP A 598 -9.00 -3.88 30.32
CA ASP A 598 -7.71 -3.70 30.99
C ASP A 598 -6.83 -2.77 30.12
N THR A 599 -6.33 -1.69 30.73
CA THR A 599 -5.47 -0.68 30.10
C THR A 599 -3.98 -0.92 30.36
N SER A 600 -3.61 -2.05 30.96
CA SER A 600 -2.22 -2.43 31.29
C SER A 600 -1.28 -2.53 30.08
N SER A 601 -1.79 -2.79 28.87
CA SER A 601 -1.02 -2.92 27.63
C SER A 601 -1.89 -2.70 26.38
N ASP A 602 -1.28 -2.48 25.21
CA ASP A 602 -2.02 -2.42 23.95
C ASP A 602 -2.47 -3.82 23.51
N TRP A 603 -3.78 -4.03 23.45
CA TRP A 603 -4.43 -5.25 22.99
C TRP A 603 -3.95 -5.70 21.60
N ARG A 604 -3.53 -4.77 20.71
CA ARG A 604 -3.02 -5.09 19.37
C ARG A 604 -1.71 -5.86 19.44
N VAL A 605 -0.81 -5.42 20.34
CA VAL A 605 0.51 -6.05 20.56
C VAL A 605 0.30 -7.45 21.16
N GLU A 606 -0.58 -7.55 22.15
CA GLU A 606 -0.87 -8.82 22.82
C GLU A 606 -1.58 -9.83 21.88
N PHE A 607 -2.53 -9.37 21.08
CA PHE A 607 -3.19 -10.18 20.04
C PHE A 607 -2.17 -10.76 19.06
N LEU A 608 -1.26 -9.92 18.56
CA LEU A 608 -0.24 -10.32 17.59
C LEU A 608 0.82 -11.26 18.20
N SER A 609 1.24 -11.04 19.45
CA SER A 609 2.14 -11.96 20.16
C SER A 609 1.51 -13.34 20.31
N ARG A 610 0.29 -13.41 20.84
CA ARG A 610 -0.44 -14.68 21.03
C ARG A 610 -0.73 -15.41 19.73
N ARG A 611 -0.88 -14.68 18.62
CA ARG A 611 -1.01 -15.22 17.26
C ARG A 611 0.30 -15.86 16.79
N GLU A 612 1.45 -15.20 17.01
CA GLU A 612 2.78 -15.78 16.72
C GLU A 612 3.09 -17.01 17.59
N ASP A 613 2.69 -17.00 18.88
CA ASP A 613 2.86 -18.13 19.79
C ASP A 613 1.97 -19.33 19.39
N GLY A 614 0.71 -19.08 19.03
CA GLY A 614 -0.20 -20.10 18.51
C GLY A 614 0.31 -20.77 17.23
N ALA A 615 0.81 -19.97 16.28
CA ALA A 615 1.41 -20.48 15.05
C ALA A 615 2.67 -21.33 15.31
N GLN A 616 3.49 -20.97 16.30
CA GLN A 616 4.64 -21.77 16.73
C GLN A 616 4.22 -23.09 17.40
N GLY A 617 3.17 -23.07 18.23
CA GLY A 617 2.58 -24.29 18.82
C GLY A 617 2.05 -25.27 17.77
N ILE A 618 1.36 -24.76 16.75
CA ILE A 618 0.88 -25.58 15.63
C ILE A 618 2.06 -26.17 14.83
N ARG A 619 3.13 -25.40 14.60
CA ARG A 619 4.37 -25.87 13.92
C ARG A 619 5.10 -26.97 14.68
N SER A 620 5.18 -26.90 16.01
CA SER A 620 5.85 -27.95 16.81
C SER A 620 5.02 -29.24 16.84
N ALA A 621 3.70 -29.12 16.97
CA ALA A 621 2.77 -30.24 16.86
C ALA A 621 2.78 -30.89 15.47
N SER A 622 2.74 -30.11 14.39
CA SER A 622 2.75 -30.64 13.02
C SER A 622 4.09 -31.26 12.63
N THR A 623 5.22 -30.71 13.07
CA THR A 623 6.55 -31.32 12.88
C THR A 623 6.67 -32.65 13.62
N THR A 624 6.06 -32.75 14.81
CA THR A 624 6.01 -34.00 15.58
C THR A 624 5.09 -35.03 14.90
N SER A 625 3.91 -34.61 14.44
CA SER A 625 2.98 -35.46 13.67
C SER A 625 3.59 -35.96 12.35
N ALA A 626 4.28 -35.09 11.60
CA ALA A 626 4.97 -35.45 10.37
C ALA A 626 6.12 -36.46 10.63
N ARG A 627 6.88 -36.30 11.72
CA ARG A 627 7.87 -37.29 12.16
C ARG A 627 7.22 -38.63 12.54
N VAL A 628 6.08 -38.60 13.23
CA VAL A 628 5.33 -39.83 13.59
C VAL A 628 4.78 -40.52 12.34
N MET A 629 4.21 -39.79 11.38
CA MET A 629 3.79 -40.33 10.08
C MET A 629 4.97 -40.92 9.29
N GLN A 630 6.12 -40.23 9.24
CA GLN A 630 7.32 -40.78 8.60
C GLN A 630 7.79 -42.07 9.30
N LEU A 631 7.78 -42.11 10.64
CA LEU A 631 8.12 -43.32 11.42
C LEU A 631 7.13 -44.48 11.21
N SER A 632 5.83 -44.22 11.09
CA SER A 632 4.84 -45.27 10.79
C SER A 632 4.96 -45.77 9.34
N SER A 633 5.14 -44.86 8.37
CA SER A 633 5.33 -45.23 6.96
C SER A 633 6.64 -46.00 6.74
N MET A 634 7.74 -45.62 7.40
CA MET A 634 9.00 -46.35 7.35
C MET A 634 8.90 -47.74 8.00
N LYS A 635 8.10 -47.90 9.06
CA LYS A 635 7.78 -49.22 9.63
C LYS A 635 6.94 -50.08 8.68
N GLN A 636 5.97 -49.51 7.97
CA GLN A 636 5.19 -50.26 6.96
C GLN A 636 6.01 -50.66 5.74
N LEU A 637 7.05 -49.89 5.39
CA LEU A 637 7.95 -50.18 4.26
C LEU A 637 9.12 -51.12 4.60
N GLY A 638 9.24 -51.59 5.85
CA GLY A 638 10.27 -52.56 6.24
C GLY A 638 11.72 -52.04 6.17
N LEU A 639 11.93 -50.73 6.06
CA LEU A 639 13.24 -50.11 5.83
C LEU A 639 13.87 -49.59 7.13
N THR A 640 14.08 -50.49 8.09
CA THR A 640 15.09 -50.32 9.15
C THR A 640 16.33 -51.12 8.77
N ARG A 641 17.46 -50.43 8.53
CA ARG A 641 18.74 -51.04 8.16
C ARG A 641 19.78 -50.68 9.22
N ASP A 642 20.47 -51.69 9.75
CA ASP A 642 21.33 -51.52 10.92
C ASP A 642 22.51 -50.56 10.69
N ASP A 643 22.71 -49.64 11.64
CA ASP A 643 23.85 -48.72 11.66
C ASP A 643 25.13 -49.46 12.04
N ASN A 644 26.00 -49.76 11.06
CA ASN A 644 27.41 -50.10 11.31
C ASN A 644 28.31 -49.97 10.07
N SER A 645 28.63 -48.75 9.63
CA SER A 645 29.91 -48.46 8.93
C SER A 645 30.24 -46.96 8.90
N PRO A 646 31.53 -46.56 9.03
CA PRO A 646 31.94 -45.15 9.01
C PRO A 646 32.11 -44.58 7.58
N PRO A 647 32.00 -43.26 7.38
CA PRO A 647 32.01 -42.65 6.05
C PRO A 647 33.40 -42.62 5.40
N ALA A 648 33.48 -43.12 4.15
CA ALA A 648 34.68 -43.03 3.31
C ALA A 648 34.82 -41.66 2.61
N LYS A 649 36.05 -41.32 2.22
CA LYS A 649 36.45 -39.95 1.83
C LYS A 649 36.19 -39.62 0.35
N THR A 650 36.08 -38.32 0.06
CA THR A 650 36.03 -37.77 -1.30
C THR A 650 37.38 -37.87 -2.03
N PRO A 651 37.37 -38.02 -3.37
CA PRO A 651 38.48 -37.65 -4.25
C PRO A 651 38.15 -36.43 -5.13
N ARG A 652 39.17 -35.81 -5.74
CA ARG A 652 39.06 -34.54 -6.49
C ARG A 652 39.88 -34.61 -7.78
N LYS A 653 39.27 -34.23 -8.92
CA LYS A 653 39.89 -33.91 -10.25
C LYS A 653 40.67 -35.02 -10.99
N SER A 654 40.34 -35.28 -12.26
CA SER A 654 41.06 -34.63 -13.39
C SER A 654 40.45 -34.87 -14.79
N SER A 655 40.40 -33.77 -15.56
CA SER A 655 40.31 -33.56 -17.02
C SER A 655 40.12 -34.67 -18.08
N ARG A 656 39.31 -34.28 -19.09
CA ARG A 656 39.44 -34.40 -20.57
C ARG A 656 38.64 -35.48 -21.35
N SER A 657 38.26 -35.06 -22.58
CA SER A 657 37.83 -35.87 -23.74
C SER A 657 36.40 -36.45 -23.77
N LYS A 658 35.39 -35.58 -24.01
CA LYS A 658 34.68 -35.50 -25.31
C LYS A 658 33.54 -34.46 -25.30
N THR A 659 33.42 -33.69 -26.37
CA THR A 659 32.35 -32.71 -26.60
C THR A 659 31.11 -33.37 -27.21
N CYS A 660 30.24 -33.93 -26.37
CA CYS A 660 28.90 -34.32 -26.82
C CYS A 660 28.01 -33.09 -27.01
N ARG A 661 27.71 -32.73 -28.26
CA ARG A 661 26.51 -31.95 -28.58
C ARG A 661 25.29 -32.87 -28.43
N SER A 662 24.66 -32.90 -27.26
CA SER A 662 23.33 -33.48 -27.07
C SER A 662 22.32 -32.37 -26.82
N THR A 663 21.55 -32.02 -27.83
CA THR A 663 20.39 -31.12 -27.70
C THR A 663 19.25 -31.84 -26.97
N SER A 664 19.29 -31.86 -25.64
CA SER A 664 18.18 -32.31 -24.81
C SER A 664 17.12 -31.20 -24.71
N SER A 665 16.38 -31.00 -25.81
CA SER A 665 15.14 -30.23 -25.75
C SER A 665 14.14 -31.00 -24.89
N PHE A 666 13.79 -30.44 -23.73
CA PHE A 666 12.59 -30.86 -23.01
C PHE A 666 11.38 -30.46 -23.86
N ARG A 667 10.93 -31.37 -24.72
CA ARG A 667 9.64 -31.24 -25.40
C ARG A 667 8.53 -31.38 -24.36
N PRO A 668 7.42 -30.63 -24.48
CA PRO A 668 6.20 -30.96 -23.75
C PRO A 668 5.73 -32.37 -24.16
N PHE A 669 5.08 -33.08 -23.24
CA PHE A 669 4.72 -34.49 -23.38
C PHE A 669 3.45 -34.69 -24.24
N ASN A 670 3.44 -34.13 -25.45
CA ASN A 670 2.39 -34.35 -26.44
C ASN A 670 2.84 -35.44 -27.43
N ARG A 671 2.19 -36.61 -27.39
CA ARG A 671 1.63 -37.36 -28.54
C ARG A 671 1.53 -38.88 -28.30
N ALA A 672 0.40 -39.28 -27.73
CA ALA A 672 -0.42 -40.41 -28.16
C ALA A 672 -1.86 -40.01 -27.74
N ILE A 673 -2.91 -40.14 -28.53
CA ILE A 673 -3.14 -41.03 -29.69
C ILE A 673 -3.20 -40.23 -31.00
N SER A 674 -2.79 -40.83 -32.13
CA SER A 674 -3.22 -40.40 -33.47
C SER A 674 -3.06 -41.54 -34.49
N GLU A 675 -4.04 -42.43 -34.60
CA GLU A 675 -4.18 -43.36 -35.74
C GLU A 675 -5.63 -43.87 -35.84
N ASN A 676 -6.20 -43.79 -37.04
CA ASN A 676 -7.44 -44.42 -37.52
C ASN A 676 -8.71 -44.36 -36.63
N SER A 677 -9.41 -43.21 -36.65
CA SER A 677 -10.89 -43.22 -36.70
C SER A 677 -11.36 -43.21 -38.16
N ASN A 678 -12.53 -43.80 -38.44
CA ASN A 678 -13.09 -43.90 -39.79
C ASN A 678 -13.94 -42.68 -40.14
N PHE A 679 -14.35 -42.58 -41.41
CA PHE A 679 -15.16 -41.48 -41.96
C PHE A 679 -16.64 -41.52 -41.51
N GLY A 680 -16.89 -41.68 -40.20
CA GLY A 680 -18.23 -41.85 -39.62
C GLY A 680 -18.41 -41.33 -38.19
N ASP A 681 -17.34 -40.93 -37.49
CA ASP A 681 -17.47 -40.50 -36.08
C ASP A 681 -17.94 -39.05 -35.89
N TYR A 682 -17.94 -38.22 -36.94
CA TYR A 682 -18.46 -36.84 -36.87
C TYR A 682 -19.97 -36.75 -36.60
N GLU A 683 -20.77 -37.70 -37.09
CA GLU A 683 -22.20 -37.77 -36.73
C GLU A 683 -22.38 -38.29 -35.29
N ASN A 684 -21.48 -39.14 -34.80
CA ASN A 684 -21.51 -39.64 -33.42
C ASN A 684 -21.17 -38.55 -32.40
N GLU A 685 -20.14 -37.71 -32.64
CA GLU A 685 -19.83 -36.57 -31.75
C GLU A 685 -21.00 -35.58 -31.68
N GLU A 686 -21.61 -35.21 -32.81
CA GLU A 686 -22.73 -34.26 -32.80
C GLU A 686 -24.01 -34.85 -32.16
N VAL A 687 -24.26 -36.16 -32.32
CA VAL A 687 -25.35 -36.85 -31.62
C VAL A 687 -25.09 -36.97 -30.12
N MET A 688 -23.85 -37.26 -29.69
CA MET A 688 -23.50 -37.34 -28.27
C MET A 688 -23.57 -35.97 -27.58
N ASP A 689 -23.03 -34.91 -28.17
CA ASP A 689 -23.15 -33.54 -27.64
C ASP A 689 -24.62 -33.08 -27.56
N ARG A 690 -25.47 -33.47 -28.52
CA ARG A 690 -26.93 -33.25 -28.43
C ARG A 690 -27.59 -34.08 -27.32
N LEU A 691 -27.19 -35.35 -27.13
CA LEU A 691 -27.73 -36.22 -26.07
C LEU A 691 -27.32 -35.74 -24.67
N GLU A 692 -26.06 -35.33 -24.49
CA GLU A 692 -25.55 -34.76 -23.24
C GLU A 692 -26.26 -33.44 -22.92
N ARG A 693 -26.41 -32.52 -23.89
CA ARG A 693 -27.22 -31.30 -23.69
C ARG A 693 -28.67 -31.61 -23.34
N THR A 694 -29.28 -32.61 -23.97
CA THR A 694 -30.67 -33.04 -23.67
C THR A 694 -30.77 -33.61 -22.25
N ARG A 695 -29.78 -34.40 -21.82
CA ARG A 695 -29.69 -34.93 -20.45
C ARG A 695 -29.51 -33.81 -19.42
N VAL A 696 -28.55 -32.92 -19.63
CA VAL A 696 -28.26 -31.78 -18.74
C VAL A 696 -29.45 -30.82 -18.67
N ALA A 697 -30.19 -30.61 -19.77
CA ALA A 697 -31.43 -29.85 -19.76
C ALA A 697 -32.55 -30.54 -18.95
N ALA A 698 -32.65 -31.87 -18.99
CA ALA A 698 -33.59 -32.62 -18.15
C ALA A 698 -33.20 -32.56 -16.65
N GLU A 699 -31.92 -32.73 -16.33
CA GLU A 699 -31.39 -32.59 -14.96
C GLU A 699 -31.60 -31.16 -14.42
N ALA A 700 -31.41 -30.13 -15.26
CA ALA A 700 -31.77 -28.74 -14.90
C ALA A 700 -33.28 -28.59 -14.65
N GLN A 701 -34.13 -29.16 -15.51
CA GLN A 701 -35.59 -29.06 -15.44
C GLN A 701 -36.19 -29.69 -14.16
N GLU A 702 -35.53 -30.69 -13.57
CA GLU A 702 -35.87 -31.22 -12.24
C GLU A 702 -35.56 -30.21 -11.12
N LEU A 703 -34.41 -29.51 -11.20
CA LEU A 703 -34.03 -28.49 -10.21
C LEU A 703 -34.89 -27.22 -10.29
N LEU A 704 -35.54 -26.93 -11.43
CA LEU A 704 -36.46 -25.79 -11.59
C LEU A 704 -37.74 -25.88 -10.72
N ALA A 705 -38.01 -27.02 -10.09
CA ALA A 705 -39.17 -27.21 -9.21
C ALA A 705 -38.90 -26.87 -7.73
N ASP A 706 -37.64 -26.71 -7.30
CA ASP A 706 -37.27 -26.44 -5.91
C ASP A 706 -37.31 -24.92 -5.62
N PRO A 707 -38.15 -24.44 -4.67
CA PRO A 707 -38.31 -23.00 -4.39
C PRO A 707 -37.07 -22.36 -3.75
N SER A 708 -36.03 -23.14 -3.40
CA SER A 708 -34.75 -22.66 -2.86
C SER A 708 -33.63 -22.50 -3.91
N LEU A 709 -33.95 -22.69 -5.20
CA LEU A 709 -33.01 -22.63 -6.33
C LEU A 709 -32.17 -21.35 -6.38
N VAL A 710 -30.87 -21.54 -6.63
CA VAL A 710 -29.89 -20.48 -6.90
C VAL A 710 -29.38 -20.59 -8.33
N THR A 711 -29.55 -19.54 -9.15
CA THR A 711 -28.94 -19.48 -10.49
C THR A 711 -27.67 -18.63 -10.45
N LEU A 712 -26.55 -19.21 -10.85
CA LEU A 712 -25.24 -18.55 -10.95
C LEU A 712 -24.91 -18.30 -12.43
N VAL A 713 -24.85 -17.03 -12.85
CA VAL A 713 -24.51 -16.64 -14.22
C VAL A 713 -23.08 -16.10 -14.25
N VAL A 714 -22.24 -16.65 -15.14
CA VAL A 714 -20.80 -16.39 -15.19
C VAL A 714 -20.42 -15.84 -16.57
N THR A 715 -19.92 -14.60 -16.62
CA THR A 715 -19.72 -13.88 -17.89
C THR A 715 -18.40 -14.19 -18.63
N GLY A 716 -17.39 -14.74 -17.95
CA GLY A 716 -16.05 -14.99 -18.52
C GLY A 716 -15.49 -16.40 -18.29
N GLY A 717 -14.54 -16.83 -19.12
CA GLY A 717 -14.05 -18.21 -19.16
C GLY A 717 -13.06 -18.62 -18.05
N SER A 718 -12.40 -17.65 -17.41
CA SER A 718 -11.34 -17.86 -16.41
C SER A 718 -11.82 -18.13 -14.98
N VAL A 719 -13.12 -18.00 -14.71
CA VAL A 719 -13.72 -17.85 -13.37
C VAL A 719 -13.84 -19.16 -12.57
N TRP A 720 -13.56 -20.33 -13.18
CA TRP A 720 -13.80 -21.65 -12.58
C TRP A 720 -13.25 -21.89 -11.16
N PRO A 721 -12.04 -21.42 -10.77
CA PRO A 721 -11.57 -21.54 -9.38
C PRO A 721 -12.49 -20.82 -8.38
N GLN A 722 -13.14 -19.73 -8.79
CA GLN A 722 -14.13 -19.02 -7.98
C GLN A 722 -15.43 -19.82 -7.91
N VAL A 723 -15.94 -20.34 -9.04
CA VAL A 723 -17.14 -21.20 -9.06
C VAL A 723 -16.98 -22.40 -8.11
N VAL A 724 -15.82 -23.06 -8.11
CA VAL A 724 -15.48 -24.14 -7.17
C VAL A 724 -15.53 -23.67 -5.72
N ALA A 725 -15.06 -22.47 -5.40
CA ALA A 725 -15.13 -21.91 -4.05
C ALA A 725 -16.56 -21.52 -3.64
N PHE A 726 -17.36 -20.94 -4.54
CA PHE A 726 -18.79 -20.63 -4.35
C PHE A 726 -19.56 -21.89 -3.97
N LEU A 727 -19.49 -22.91 -4.83
CA LEU A 727 -20.15 -24.20 -4.63
C LEU A 727 -19.71 -24.85 -3.31
N ARG A 728 -18.41 -24.91 -3.02
CA ARG A 728 -17.89 -25.47 -1.75
C ARG A 728 -18.46 -24.76 -0.51
N THR A 729 -18.77 -23.47 -0.58
CA THR A 729 -19.34 -22.72 0.56
C THR A 729 -20.85 -22.94 0.72
N LEU A 730 -21.55 -23.33 -0.34
CA LEU A 730 -22.96 -23.78 -0.31
C LEU A 730 -23.11 -25.32 -0.17
N ARG A 731 -22.00 -26.03 0.10
CA ARG A 731 -21.92 -27.49 0.35
C ARG A 731 -21.18 -27.80 1.65
N GLN A 732 -21.33 -26.94 2.66
CA GLN A 732 -20.65 -27.08 3.95
C GLN A 732 -21.39 -28.04 4.89
N PRO A 733 -20.69 -28.92 5.64
CA PRO A 733 -21.31 -30.01 6.42
C PRO A 733 -22.07 -29.54 7.67
N PHE A 734 -22.04 -28.24 7.99
CA PHE A 734 -22.84 -27.67 9.08
C PHE A 734 -24.27 -27.28 8.64
N LEU A 735 -24.53 -27.23 7.33
CA LEU A 735 -25.83 -26.87 6.76
C LEU A 735 -26.86 -27.98 7.00
N PRO A 736 -28.15 -27.65 7.24
CA PRO A 736 -29.20 -28.65 7.43
C PRO A 736 -29.61 -29.35 6.12
N GLY A 737 -29.27 -28.76 4.97
CA GLY A 737 -29.50 -29.30 3.63
C GLY A 737 -28.79 -28.45 2.57
N HIS A 738 -28.71 -28.95 1.34
CA HIS A 738 -28.12 -28.26 0.20
C HIS A 738 -29.21 -27.63 -0.69
N GLN A 739 -29.04 -26.36 -1.04
CA GLN A 739 -29.85 -25.68 -2.06
C GLN A 739 -29.43 -26.15 -3.47
N PRO A 740 -30.34 -26.32 -4.43
CA PRO A 740 -29.97 -26.61 -5.80
C PRO A 740 -29.35 -25.39 -6.48
N ILE A 741 -28.36 -25.64 -7.33
CA ILE A 741 -27.58 -24.61 -8.00
C ILE A 741 -27.50 -24.95 -9.49
N ILE A 742 -27.94 -24.02 -10.35
CA ILE A 742 -27.72 -24.07 -11.79
C ILE A 742 -26.65 -23.04 -12.14
N VAL A 743 -25.55 -23.49 -12.76
CA VAL A 743 -24.43 -22.63 -13.18
C VAL A 743 -24.48 -22.45 -14.69
N LEU A 744 -24.82 -21.25 -15.16
CA LEU A 744 -24.77 -20.88 -16.58
C LEU A 744 -23.46 -20.16 -16.90
N SER A 745 -22.69 -20.69 -17.84
CA SER A 745 -21.43 -20.09 -18.32
C SER A 745 -21.33 -20.09 -19.84
N ALA A 746 -20.60 -19.11 -20.40
CA ALA A 746 -20.31 -19.06 -21.82
C ALA A 746 -19.31 -20.14 -22.30
N ALA A 747 -18.57 -20.75 -21.37
CA ALA A 747 -17.60 -21.82 -21.61
C ALA A 747 -17.97 -23.09 -20.80
N PRO A 748 -17.54 -24.29 -21.21
CA PRO A 748 -17.75 -25.50 -20.41
C PRO A 748 -16.85 -25.54 -19.15
N PRO A 749 -17.24 -26.27 -18.09
CA PRO A 749 -16.37 -26.53 -16.95
C PRO A 749 -15.15 -27.37 -17.35
N PRO A 750 -13.97 -27.14 -16.77
CA PRO A 750 -12.85 -28.08 -16.86
C PRO A 750 -13.23 -29.45 -16.28
N LEU A 751 -12.68 -30.54 -16.85
CA LEU A 751 -12.97 -31.91 -16.40
C LEU A 751 -12.79 -32.09 -14.88
N SER A 752 -11.71 -31.54 -14.31
CA SER A 752 -11.43 -31.58 -12.86
C SER A 752 -12.40 -30.77 -11.98
N VAL A 753 -13.29 -29.98 -12.58
CA VAL A 753 -14.42 -29.31 -11.92
C VAL A 753 -15.69 -30.15 -12.08
N ALA A 754 -15.93 -30.70 -13.27
CA ALA A 754 -17.05 -31.62 -13.52
C ALA A 754 -16.97 -32.86 -12.61
N GLU A 755 -15.84 -33.58 -12.63
CA GLU A 755 -15.54 -34.75 -11.77
C GLU A 755 -15.71 -34.45 -10.27
N MET A 756 -15.53 -33.19 -9.84
CA MET A 756 -15.63 -32.78 -8.44
C MET A 756 -17.08 -32.63 -7.95
N PHE A 757 -18.03 -32.41 -8.88
CA PHE A 757 -19.44 -32.19 -8.58
C PHE A 757 -20.37 -33.20 -9.27
N GLU A 758 -19.86 -34.15 -10.05
CA GLU A 758 -20.63 -35.24 -10.69
C GLU A 758 -21.45 -36.07 -9.68
N SER A 759 -20.97 -36.21 -8.44
CA SER A 759 -21.70 -36.88 -7.36
C SER A 759 -22.71 -36.01 -6.61
N ASP A 760 -22.84 -34.72 -6.95
CA ASP A 760 -23.74 -33.76 -6.30
C ASP A 760 -24.99 -33.52 -7.14
N SER A 761 -26.04 -34.33 -6.92
CA SER A 761 -27.32 -34.28 -7.63
C SER A 761 -28.14 -32.99 -7.42
N LYS A 762 -27.54 -31.95 -6.83
CA LYS A 762 -28.09 -30.60 -6.68
C LYS A 762 -27.25 -29.52 -7.37
N THR A 763 -26.32 -29.88 -8.26
CA THR A 763 -25.52 -28.93 -9.03
C THR A 763 -25.51 -29.30 -10.52
N VAL A 764 -25.97 -28.39 -11.39
CA VAL A 764 -26.03 -28.60 -12.86
C VAL A 764 -25.30 -27.46 -13.58
N PHE A 765 -24.52 -27.79 -14.63
CA PHE A 765 -23.74 -26.84 -15.42
C PHE A 765 -24.33 -26.68 -16.83
N LEU A 766 -24.85 -25.50 -17.14
CA LEU A 766 -25.35 -25.12 -18.46
C LEU A 766 -24.31 -24.30 -19.23
N VAL A 767 -24.15 -24.61 -20.53
CA VAL A 767 -23.13 -23.98 -21.38
C VAL A 767 -23.80 -23.23 -22.54
N GLY A 768 -23.62 -21.91 -22.57
CA GLY A 768 -24.03 -21.08 -23.70
C GLY A 768 -23.97 -19.57 -23.44
N PRO A 769 -24.15 -18.72 -24.47
CA PRO A 769 -23.96 -17.28 -24.35
C PRO A 769 -24.92 -16.61 -23.37
N VAL A 770 -24.39 -16.10 -22.25
CA VAL A 770 -25.17 -15.59 -21.11
C VAL A 770 -26.10 -14.41 -21.42
N LEU A 771 -25.81 -13.62 -22.46
CA LEU A 771 -26.67 -12.51 -22.91
C LEU A 771 -27.89 -12.96 -23.73
N ARG A 772 -28.07 -14.27 -23.97
CA ARG A 772 -29.27 -14.80 -24.64
C ARG A 772 -30.35 -15.09 -23.60
N VAL A 773 -31.47 -14.37 -23.71
CA VAL A 773 -32.67 -14.56 -22.87
C VAL A 773 -33.12 -16.02 -22.78
N HIS A 774 -33.07 -16.77 -23.89
CA HIS A 774 -33.40 -18.21 -23.91
C HIS A 774 -32.57 -19.02 -22.90
N ASN A 775 -31.25 -18.80 -22.87
CA ASN A 775 -30.32 -19.49 -21.98
C ASN A 775 -30.55 -19.08 -20.51
N LEU A 776 -30.94 -17.83 -20.25
CA LEU A 776 -31.30 -17.35 -18.91
C LEU A 776 -32.61 -17.99 -18.40
N LEU A 777 -33.58 -18.23 -19.31
CA LEU A 777 -34.81 -18.95 -18.99
C LEU A 777 -34.56 -20.44 -18.73
N GLU A 778 -33.72 -21.10 -19.54
CA GLU A 778 -33.28 -22.49 -19.29
C GLU A 778 -32.49 -22.63 -17.98
N ALA A 779 -31.71 -21.61 -17.62
CA ALA A 779 -31.00 -21.54 -16.34
C ALA A 779 -31.88 -21.19 -15.13
N GLY A 780 -33.20 -21.08 -15.32
CA GLY A 780 -34.15 -20.92 -14.21
C GLY A 780 -34.25 -19.53 -13.61
N VAL A 781 -33.81 -18.47 -14.30
CA VAL A 781 -33.77 -17.11 -13.74
C VAL A 781 -35.14 -16.63 -13.24
N GLN A 782 -36.26 -17.05 -13.84
CA GLN A 782 -37.61 -16.68 -13.38
C GLN A 782 -38.17 -17.55 -12.25
N GLN A 783 -37.49 -18.66 -11.92
CA GLN A 783 -37.86 -19.63 -10.88
C GLN A 783 -36.97 -19.47 -9.64
N ALA A 784 -35.70 -19.09 -9.82
CA ALA A 784 -34.69 -19.04 -8.78
C ALA A 784 -35.01 -18.03 -7.67
N GLN A 785 -34.93 -18.46 -6.41
CA GLN A 785 -35.03 -17.59 -5.24
C GLN A 785 -33.93 -16.53 -5.22
N THR A 786 -32.73 -16.91 -5.67
CA THR A 786 -31.56 -16.04 -5.75
C THR A 786 -30.86 -16.16 -7.10
N VAL A 787 -30.54 -15.02 -7.73
CA VAL A 787 -29.75 -14.95 -8.96
C VAL A 787 -28.45 -14.21 -8.66
N VAL A 788 -27.30 -14.83 -8.96
CA VAL A 788 -25.98 -14.23 -8.77
C VAL A 788 -25.29 -14.07 -10.13
N VAL A 789 -24.89 -12.85 -10.47
CA VAL A 789 -24.10 -12.55 -11.67
C VAL A 789 -22.66 -12.27 -11.26
N LEU A 790 -21.74 -13.15 -11.68
CA LEU A 790 -20.31 -12.96 -11.51
C LEU A 790 -19.71 -12.31 -12.76
N SER A 791 -18.84 -11.32 -12.53
CA SER A 791 -18.02 -10.74 -13.59
C SER A 791 -16.80 -11.62 -13.86
N GLY A 792 -16.33 -11.64 -15.10
CA GLY A 792 -15.18 -12.43 -15.52
C GLY A 792 -13.84 -11.81 -15.12
N ASP A 793 -12.86 -12.63 -14.75
CA ASP A 793 -11.47 -12.17 -14.50
C ASP A 793 -10.69 -11.84 -15.79
N GLU A 794 -11.35 -11.85 -16.96
CA GLU A 794 -10.74 -11.38 -18.20
C GLU A 794 -10.80 -9.85 -18.24
N PRO A 795 -9.66 -9.15 -18.29
CA PRO A 795 -9.65 -7.69 -18.41
C PRO A 795 -10.26 -7.32 -19.76
N GLN A 796 -11.50 -6.83 -19.73
CA GLN A 796 -12.13 -6.24 -20.91
C GLN A 796 -11.28 -5.03 -21.29
N GLU A 797 -10.58 -5.12 -22.44
CA GLU A 797 -9.75 -4.03 -22.95
C GLU A 797 -10.63 -2.81 -23.23
N ALA A 798 -10.74 -1.93 -22.23
CA ALA A 798 -11.36 -0.62 -22.40
C ALA A 798 -10.60 0.09 -23.53
N PRO A 799 -11.29 0.53 -24.61
CA PRO A 799 -10.63 1.22 -25.72
C PRO A 799 -9.79 2.38 -25.17
N THR A 800 -8.55 2.54 -25.62
CA THR A 800 -7.60 3.47 -24.98
C THR A 800 -8.16 4.90 -24.91
N GLY A 801 -8.50 5.37 -23.71
CA GLY A 801 -9.16 6.65 -23.46
C GLY A 801 -10.67 6.58 -23.15
N ALA A 802 -11.27 5.39 -23.09
CA ALA A 802 -12.66 5.18 -22.68
C ALA A 802 -12.85 5.40 -21.16
N PRO A 803 -14.01 5.94 -20.73
CA PRO A 803 -14.33 6.07 -19.31
C PRO A 803 -14.45 4.70 -18.62
N SER A 804 -13.99 4.62 -17.38
CA SER A 804 -13.94 3.40 -16.55
C SER A 804 -15.26 2.64 -16.46
N VAL A 805 -16.39 3.36 -16.48
CA VAL A 805 -17.77 2.85 -16.52
C VAL A 805 -17.98 1.79 -17.62
N LEU A 806 -17.26 1.87 -18.74
CA LEU A 806 -17.39 0.91 -19.85
C LEU A 806 -16.73 -0.46 -19.57
N MET A 807 -15.93 -0.62 -18.50
CA MET A 807 -15.42 -1.94 -18.09
C MET A 807 -16.55 -2.89 -17.63
N ASP A 808 -17.66 -2.33 -17.14
CA ASP A 808 -18.81 -3.09 -16.61
C ASP A 808 -19.94 -3.29 -17.65
N HIS A 809 -19.76 -2.91 -18.92
CA HIS A 809 -20.87 -2.84 -19.89
C HIS A 809 -21.64 -4.17 -20.06
N ASN A 810 -20.94 -5.30 -20.13
CA ASN A 810 -21.58 -6.62 -20.22
C ASN A 810 -22.38 -6.97 -18.96
N THR A 811 -21.85 -6.63 -17.77
CA THR A 811 -22.53 -6.82 -16.48
C THR A 811 -23.77 -5.95 -16.38
N VAL A 812 -23.69 -4.67 -16.75
CA VAL A 812 -24.83 -3.73 -16.71
C VAL A 812 -25.93 -4.15 -17.69
N LEU A 813 -25.57 -4.61 -18.89
CA LEU A 813 -26.53 -5.15 -19.87
C LEU A 813 -27.20 -6.44 -19.36
N LEU A 814 -26.41 -7.37 -18.81
CA LEU A 814 -26.93 -8.60 -18.24
C LEU A 814 -27.83 -8.34 -17.02
N ALA A 815 -27.43 -7.44 -16.12
CA ALA A 815 -28.21 -7.06 -14.95
C ALA A 815 -29.56 -6.43 -15.33
N ASN A 816 -29.57 -5.45 -16.24
CA ASN A 816 -30.82 -4.86 -16.74
C ASN A 816 -31.70 -5.91 -17.47
N THR A 817 -31.11 -6.89 -18.15
CA THR A 817 -31.84 -8.02 -18.77
C THR A 817 -32.45 -8.94 -17.71
N VAL A 818 -31.70 -9.27 -16.65
CA VAL A 818 -32.18 -10.09 -15.52
C VAL A 818 -33.33 -9.37 -14.80
N GLU A 819 -33.16 -8.11 -14.38
CA GLU A 819 -34.21 -7.30 -13.73
C GLU A 819 -35.53 -7.31 -14.53
N GLN A 820 -35.47 -7.19 -15.86
CA GLN A 820 -36.66 -7.26 -16.73
C GLN A 820 -37.33 -8.65 -16.72
N LEU A 821 -36.54 -9.74 -16.69
CA LEU A 821 -37.08 -11.11 -16.61
C LEU A 821 -37.69 -11.40 -15.23
N LEU A 822 -37.07 -10.92 -14.14
CA LEU A 822 -37.57 -11.05 -12.78
C LEU A 822 -38.87 -10.26 -12.57
N GLY A 823 -38.99 -9.07 -13.18
CA GLY A 823 -40.20 -8.24 -13.14
C GLY A 823 -41.45 -8.88 -13.78
N GLY A 824 -41.29 -9.98 -14.53
CA GLY A 824 -42.39 -10.77 -15.08
C GLY A 824 -42.83 -11.97 -14.22
N SER A 825 -42.19 -12.23 -13.08
CA SER A 825 -42.43 -13.44 -12.27
C SER A 825 -43.35 -13.22 -11.06
N SER A 826 -43.89 -14.32 -10.52
CA SER A 826 -44.62 -14.38 -9.26
C SER A 826 -43.73 -14.65 -8.04
N VAL A 827 -42.46 -15.02 -8.23
CA VAL A 827 -41.52 -15.41 -7.17
C VAL A 827 -40.83 -14.19 -6.55
N ARG A 828 -40.52 -14.25 -5.24
CA ARG A 828 -39.85 -13.16 -4.49
C ARG A 828 -38.32 -13.23 -4.61
N HIS A 829 -37.83 -12.91 -5.80
CA HIS A 829 -36.42 -12.95 -6.19
C HIS A 829 -35.50 -12.05 -5.35
N PHE A 830 -34.23 -12.47 -5.23
CA PHE A 830 -33.12 -11.65 -4.75
C PHE A 830 -31.97 -11.73 -5.78
N ALA A 831 -31.63 -10.61 -6.41
CA ALA A 831 -30.58 -10.54 -7.42
C ALA A 831 -29.33 -9.85 -6.86
N LEU A 832 -28.15 -10.41 -7.17
CA LEU A 832 -26.84 -9.95 -6.70
C LEU A 832 -25.87 -9.84 -7.88
N TYR A 833 -25.32 -8.65 -8.09
CA TYR A 833 -24.43 -8.33 -9.21
C TYR A 833 -23.04 -7.90 -8.73
N GLU A 834 -22.00 -8.49 -9.31
CA GLU A 834 -20.60 -8.04 -9.18
C GLU A 834 -20.27 -6.99 -10.25
N PHE A 835 -19.78 -5.81 -9.84
CA PHE A 835 -19.23 -4.79 -10.72
C PHE A 835 -17.75 -4.53 -10.41
N ALA A 836 -16.97 -4.17 -11.44
CA ALA A 836 -15.60 -3.69 -11.29
C ALA A 836 -15.56 -2.24 -10.75
N THR A 837 -16.61 -1.45 -10.95
CA THR A 837 -16.65 -0.03 -10.55
C THR A 837 -17.93 0.35 -9.78
N THR A 838 -17.78 1.14 -8.70
CA THR A 838 -18.93 1.70 -7.96
C THR A 838 -19.81 2.63 -8.81
N GLN A 839 -19.28 3.21 -9.89
CA GLN A 839 -20.07 4.02 -10.82
C GLN A 839 -21.07 3.17 -11.63
N ALA A 840 -20.71 1.96 -12.05
CA ALA A 840 -21.59 1.09 -12.84
C ALA A 840 -22.83 0.61 -12.08
N VAL A 841 -22.75 0.50 -10.74
CA VAL A 841 -23.88 0.16 -9.84
C VAL A 841 -25.11 1.06 -10.09
N ARG A 842 -24.87 2.32 -10.48
CA ARG A 842 -25.90 3.34 -10.74
C ARG A 842 -26.66 3.14 -12.06
N LEU A 843 -26.09 2.38 -13.01
CA LEU A 843 -26.68 2.17 -14.35
C LEU A 843 -27.72 1.04 -14.40
N VAL A 844 -27.86 0.26 -13.32
CA VAL A 844 -28.85 -0.82 -13.24
C VAL A 844 -30.14 -0.29 -12.63
N GLN A 845 -31.08 0.09 -13.50
CA GLN A 845 -32.34 0.72 -13.13
C GLN A 845 -33.16 -0.16 -12.16
N HIS A 846 -33.98 0.46 -11.30
CA HIS A 846 -35.00 -0.27 -10.55
C HIS A 846 -36.29 -0.31 -11.38
N VAL A 847 -36.83 -1.52 -11.63
CA VAL A 847 -38.09 -1.72 -12.36
C VAL A 847 -39.28 -0.98 -11.72
N SER A 848 -39.20 -0.69 -10.42
CA SER A 848 -40.23 -0.01 -9.63
C SER A 848 -40.35 1.50 -9.86
N SER A 849 -39.53 2.13 -10.72
CA SER A 849 -39.54 3.59 -10.93
C SER A 849 -39.92 4.03 -12.35
N GLY A 850 -40.86 3.35 -13.02
CA GLY A 850 -41.29 3.80 -14.36
C GLY A 850 -42.53 3.17 -15.01
N ILE A 851 -43.03 2.00 -14.58
CA ILE A 851 -44.07 1.25 -15.34
C ILE A 851 -45.42 1.14 -14.62
N SER A 852 -45.92 2.26 -14.10
CA SER A 852 -47.37 2.46 -13.97
C SER A 852 -47.94 2.87 -15.34
N HIS A 853 -48.85 2.07 -15.90
CA HIS A 853 -49.49 2.23 -17.23
C HIS A 853 -48.74 1.73 -18.49
N ALA A 854 -48.05 0.59 -18.42
CA ALA A 854 -47.89 -0.27 -19.61
C ALA A 854 -47.86 -1.77 -19.25
N ARG A 855 -48.91 -2.52 -19.59
CA ARG A 855 -48.83 -3.99 -19.76
C ARG A 855 -48.63 -4.28 -21.26
N PRO A 856 -47.44 -4.69 -21.71
CA PRO A 856 -47.23 -5.13 -23.09
C PRO A 856 -47.80 -6.55 -23.26
N THR A 857 -49.10 -6.65 -23.57
CA THR A 857 -49.74 -7.94 -23.85
C THR A 857 -49.05 -8.63 -25.04
N LEU A 858 -48.64 -9.88 -24.88
CA LEU A 858 -47.82 -10.68 -25.82
C LEU A 858 -48.47 -11.00 -27.19
N GLN A 859 -49.55 -10.32 -27.58
CA GLN A 859 -50.29 -10.55 -28.82
C GLN A 859 -49.90 -9.61 -29.98
N THR A 860 -49.34 -8.42 -29.69
CA THR A 860 -49.20 -7.35 -30.71
C THR A 860 -48.08 -7.57 -31.73
N PHE A 861 -47.19 -8.55 -31.53
CA PHE A 861 -46.01 -8.76 -32.39
C PHE A 861 -46.26 -9.54 -33.69
N ARG A 862 -47.53 -9.83 -34.04
CA ARG A 862 -47.89 -10.59 -35.26
C ARG A 862 -48.70 -9.83 -36.31
N SER A 863 -49.05 -8.56 -36.08
CA SER A 863 -49.97 -7.84 -36.97
C SER A 863 -49.77 -6.32 -37.01
N THR A 864 -48.67 -5.85 -37.62
CA THR A 864 -48.63 -4.56 -38.34
C THR A 864 -47.41 -4.50 -39.26
N LEU A 865 -47.62 -4.77 -40.55
CA LEU A 865 -46.70 -4.35 -41.61
C LEU A 865 -47.24 -3.01 -42.16
N PRO A 866 -46.58 -1.85 -41.95
CA PRO A 866 -47.17 -0.58 -42.36
C PRO A 866 -47.07 -0.37 -43.87
N GLN A 867 -48.21 -0.35 -44.57
CA GLN A 867 -48.33 0.33 -45.86
C GLN A 867 -48.58 1.82 -45.61
N GLN A 868 -47.94 2.66 -46.43
CA GLN A 868 -48.24 4.08 -46.69
C GLN A 868 -48.48 5.02 -45.49
N LEU A 869 -47.57 5.99 -45.32
CA LEU A 869 -47.94 7.31 -44.81
C LEU A 869 -48.10 8.26 -46.00
N ASP A 870 -49.17 9.05 -45.97
CA ASP A 870 -49.34 10.30 -46.71
C ASP A 870 -49.84 11.38 -45.72
N ASP A 871 -49.71 12.65 -46.12
CA ASP A 871 -50.25 13.87 -45.48
C ASP A 871 -49.88 14.21 -44.02
N VAL A 872 -48.87 15.08 -43.88
CA VAL A 872 -48.77 16.09 -42.80
C VAL A 872 -48.43 17.46 -43.44
N PRO A 873 -49.24 18.52 -43.29
CA PRO A 873 -49.02 19.80 -43.96
C PRO A 873 -48.14 20.80 -43.19
N HIS A 874 -47.40 21.59 -43.98
CA HIS A 874 -46.63 22.83 -43.73
C HIS A 874 -47.00 23.67 -42.48
N ARG A 875 -46.06 24.38 -41.82
CA ARG A 875 -45.28 25.54 -42.33
C ARG A 875 -43.95 25.75 -41.56
N GLU A 876 -42.83 26.02 -42.24
CA GLU A 876 -42.17 27.35 -42.50
C GLU A 876 -41.65 28.09 -41.25
N ASP A 877 -40.38 28.55 -41.15
CA ASP A 877 -39.14 28.21 -41.93
C ASP A 877 -37.89 28.39 -41.00
N LEU A 878 -36.78 29.15 -41.17
CA LEU A 878 -36.27 30.05 -42.21
C LEU A 878 -34.72 30.07 -42.29
N SER A 879 -34.14 29.18 -43.12
CA SER A 879 -32.77 29.25 -43.71
C SER A 879 -31.50 29.16 -42.83
N LEU A 880 -30.51 28.34 -43.27
CA LEU A 880 -29.24 28.85 -43.84
C LEU A 880 -28.38 27.75 -44.54
N ARG A 881 -27.44 28.18 -45.39
CA ARG A 881 -26.26 27.45 -45.97
C ARG A 881 -26.46 26.38 -47.06
N HIS A 882 -26.47 26.87 -48.31
CA HIS A 882 -25.51 26.52 -49.38
C HIS A 882 -25.21 25.04 -49.75
N HIS A 883 -25.81 24.61 -50.87
CA HIS A 883 -25.13 24.08 -52.07
C HIS A 883 -23.94 23.11 -51.90
N ILE A 884 -24.23 21.79 -51.93
CA ILE A 884 -23.30 20.75 -52.45
C ILE A 884 -24.06 19.93 -53.50
N SER A 885 -23.38 19.53 -54.58
CA SER A 885 -24.04 19.00 -55.79
C SER A 885 -24.68 17.61 -55.62
N ARG A 886 -25.85 17.41 -56.24
CA ARG A 886 -26.71 16.22 -56.10
C ARG A 886 -26.07 14.88 -56.54
N ARG A 887 -24.86 14.89 -57.13
CA ARG A 887 -24.20 13.68 -57.68
C ARG A 887 -23.50 12.83 -56.62
N TRP A 888 -23.03 13.44 -55.52
CA TRP A 888 -22.37 12.72 -54.41
C TRP A 888 -23.34 12.08 -53.41
N GLN A 889 -24.56 12.59 -53.29
CA GLN A 889 -25.53 12.15 -52.28
C GLN A 889 -25.99 10.68 -52.42
N ARG A 890 -25.78 10.02 -53.57
CA ARG A 890 -26.11 8.59 -53.73
C ARG A 890 -25.08 7.65 -53.09
N PHE A 891 -23.80 8.01 -53.02
CA PHE A 891 -22.77 7.19 -52.39
C PHE A 891 -22.71 7.36 -50.86
N ILE A 892 -23.09 8.53 -50.35
CA ILE A 892 -23.00 8.84 -48.91
C ILE A 892 -24.19 8.28 -48.10
N ARG A 893 -25.36 8.03 -48.72
CA ARG A 893 -26.58 7.57 -48.03
C ARG A 893 -26.46 6.32 -47.13
N PRO A 894 -25.75 5.22 -47.48
CA PRO A 894 -25.58 4.10 -46.55
C PRO A 894 -24.74 4.50 -45.33
N PHE A 895 -23.63 5.22 -45.53
CA PHE A 895 -22.82 5.77 -44.44
C PHE A 895 -23.62 6.75 -43.57
N TRP A 896 -24.49 7.58 -44.15
CA TRP A 896 -25.33 8.50 -43.39
C TRP A 896 -26.38 7.79 -42.54
N ARG A 897 -26.90 6.62 -42.97
CA ARG A 897 -27.77 5.80 -42.12
C ARG A 897 -27.01 5.12 -40.98
N ILE A 898 -25.81 4.61 -41.23
CA ILE A 898 -24.95 4.08 -40.17
C ILE A 898 -24.56 5.20 -39.18
N ALA A 899 -24.23 6.39 -39.68
CA ALA A 899 -23.93 7.56 -38.87
C ALA A 899 -25.15 8.12 -38.13
N GLN A 900 -26.38 7.97 -38.65
CA GLN A 900 -27.61 8.29 -37.91
C GLN A 900 -27.93 7.24 -36.85
N VAL A 901 -27.78 5.94 -37.12
CA VAL A 901 -27.97 4.92 -36.07
C VAL A 901 -26.92 5.09 -34.97
N ALA A 902 -25.65 5.33 -35.33
CA ALA A 902 -24.60 5.66 -34.38
C ALA A 902 -24.85 6.98 -33.64
N ARG A 903 -25.34 8.03 -34.33
CA ARG A 903 -25.68 9.32 -33.69
C ARG A 903 -26.85 9.19 -32.75
N ASN A 904 -27.93 8.52 -33.13
CA ASN A 904 -29.10 8.32 -32.26
C ASN A 904 -28.73 7.45 -31.05
N ILE A 905 -27.94 6.38 -31.23
CA ILE A 905 -27.40 5.60 -30.10
C ILE A 905 -26.51 6.47 -29.21
N CYS A 906 -25.66 7.34 -29.78
CA CYS A 906 -24.90 8.31 -29.00
C CYS A 906 -25.81 9.34 -28.30
N GLU A 907 -26.83 9.89 -28.94
CA GLU A 907 -27.73 10.91 -28.37
C GLU A 907 -28.62 10.30 -27.26
N ASP A 908 -29.02 9.04 -27.36
CA ASP A 908 -29.72 8.31 -26.28
C ASP A 908 -28.76 7.93 -25.12
N LEU A 909 -27.47 7.66 -25.38
CA LEU A 909 -26.46 7.47 -24.32
C LEU A 909 -26.06 8.80 -23.66
N PHE A 910 -25.88 9.89 -24.42
CA PHE A 910 -25.36 11.17 -23.93
C PHE A 910 -26.45 12.09 -23.33
N SER A 911 -27.71 11.97 -23.76
CA SER A 911 -28.81 12.71 -23.10
C SER A 911 -29.02 12.31 -21.64
N ASN A 912 -28.57 11.11 -21.24
CA ASN A 912 -28.51 10.67 -19.84
C ASN A 912 -27.26 11.17 -19.09
N THR A 913 -26.23 11.68 -19.78
CA THR A 913 -25.10 12.40 -19.16
C THR A 913 -25.30 13.91 -19.08
N ASP A 914 -26.13 14.51 -19.94
CA ASP A 914 -26.46 15.95 -19.88
C ASP A 914 -27.18 16.38 -18.57
N LEU A 915 -27.74 15.41 -17.82
CA LEU A 915 -28.26 15.61 -16.46
C LEU A 915 -27.16 15.63 -15.37
N ALA A 916 -25.89 15.38 -15.71
CA ALA A 916 -24.76 15.37 -14.77
C ALA A 916 -23.76 16.54 -14.98
N ASP A 917 -23.92 17.33 -16.06
CA ASP A 917 -23.13 18.53 -16.34
C ASP A 917 -23.95 19.84 -16.26
N ARG A 918 -25.29 19.80 -16.24
CA ARG A 918 -26.10 21.02 -16.01
C ARG A 918 -25.98 21.62 -14.61
N ASP A 919 -25.58 20.82 -13.62
CA ASP A 919 -25.33 21.30 -12.25
C ASP A 919 -23.93 21.94 -12.09
N ARG A 920 -23.23 22.31 -13.19
CA ARG A 920 -21.87 22.88 -13.17
C ARG A 920 -21.71 24.32 -13.65
N GLU A 921 -22.69 24.94 -14.33
CA GLU A 921 -22.51 26.27 -14.94
C GLU A 921 -23.14 27.44 -14.16
N ASP A 922 -24.07 27.20 -13.23
CA ASP A 922 -24.72 28.23 -12.41
C ASP A 922 -24.21 28.24 -10.94
N GLY A 923 -23.03 28.80 -10.69
CA GLY A 923 -22.51 28.98 -9.32
C GLY A 923 -21.10 29.55 -9.18
N GLU A 924 -20.98 30.87 -9.05
CA GLU A 924 -19.72 31.53 -8.62
C GLU A 924 -19.52 31.40 -7.09
N ASP A 925 -18.25 31.27 -6.67
CA ASP A 925 -17.74 31.37 -5.28
C ASP A 925 -18.38 30.47 -4.18
N GLY A 926 -18.09 29.17 -4.24
CA GLY A 926 -18.25 28.23 -3.12
C GLY A 926 -17.11 27.20 -3.01
N PRO A 927 -16.61 26.83 -1.81
CA PRO A 927 -15.61 25.78 -1.66
C PRO A 927 -16.28 24.40 -1.83
N GLY A 928 -15.92 23.68 -2.90
CA GLY A 928 -16.67 22.51 -3.37
C GLY A 928 -16.80 21.37 -2.36
N ALA A 929 -18.06 21.01 -2.06
CA ALA A 929 -18.45 19.83 -1.27
C ALA A 929 -19.22 18.79 -2.09
N ASP A 930 -19.94 19.20 -3.14
CA ASP A 930 -21.07 18.45 -3.74
C ASP A 930 -20.68 17.25 -4.65
N SER A 931 -19.45 16.76 -4.54
CA SER A 931 -18.96 15.63 -5.36
C SER A 931 -18.47 14.41 -4.56
N SER A 932 -18.18 14.55 -3.27
CA SER A 932 -17.58 13.50 -2.43
C SER A 932 -18.55 12.36 -2.11
N LEU A 933 -19.67 12.66 -1.43
CA LEU A 933 -20.57 11.63 -0.90
C LEU A 933 -21.33 10.87 -2.01
N SER A 934 -21.57 11.52 -3.15
CA SER A 934 -22.21 10.90 -4.31
C SER A 934 -21.50 9.59 -4.71
N GLY A 935 -20.16 9.57 -4.70
CA GLY A 935 -19.36 8.41 -5.11
C GLY A 935 -19.37 7.20 -4.16
N ASN A 936 -19.85 7.34 -2.91
CA ASN A 936 -19.66 6.29 -1.90
C ASN A 936 -20.61 5.09 -2.11
N LEU A 937 -20.04 3.89 -2.27
CA LEU A 937 -20.76 2.62 -2.40
C LEU A 937 -21.70 2.34 -1.21
N LEU A 938 -21.26 2.64 0.03
CA LEU A 938 -22.04 2.38 1.24
C LEU A 938 -23.42 3.05 1.18
N LEU A 939 -23.52 4.22 0.55
CA LEU A 939 -24.73 5.01 0.46
C LEU A 939 -25.66 4.58 -0.70
N GLN A 940 -25.23 3.68 -1.58
CA GLN A 940 -26.03 3.23 -2.73
C GLN A 940 -27.18 2.30 -2.28
N PRO A 941 -28.45 2.59 -2.63
CA PRO A 941 -29.60 1.79 -2.16
C PRO A 941 -29.57 0.30 -2.53
N ARG A 942 -28.91 -0.08 -3.65
CA ARG A 942 -28.66 -1.49 -4.03
C ARG A 942 -27.60 -2.16 -3.16
N PHE A 943 -26.54 -1.44 -2.75
CA PHE A 943 -25.52 -1.97 -1.83
C PHE A 943 -26.10 -2.17 -0.42
N ALA A 944 -26.86 -1.18 0.08
CA ALA A 944 -27.55 -1.29 1.38
C ALA A 944 -28.52 -2.49 1.46
N ALA A 945 -29.10 -2.89 0.32
CA ALA A 945 -29.93 -4.09 0.17
C ALA A 945 -29.12 -5.40 0.01
N GLY A 946 -27.80 -5.32 -0.15
CA GLY A 946 -26.92 -6.47 -0.44
C GLY A 946 -27.01 -6.99 -1.88
N GLN A 947 -27.51 -6.19 -2.83
CA GLN A 947 -27.74 -6.56 -4.24
C GLN A 947 -26.59 -6.17 -5.18
N ALA A 948 -25.61 -5.39 -4.70
CA ALA A 948 -24.47 -4.93 -5.49
C ALA A 948 -23.16 -5.13 -4.71
N PHE A 949 -22.09 -5.46 -5.42
CA PHE A 949 -20.76 -5.70 -4.87
C PHE A 949 -19.68 -5.12 -5.79
N THR A 950 -18.63 -4.54 -5.21
CA THR A 950 -17.39 -4.14 -5.92
C THR A 950 -16.17 -4.59 -5.14
N LEU A 951 -14.99 -4.58 -5.77
CA LEU A 951 -13.71 -4.95 -5.14
C LEU A 951 -13.15 -3.85 -4.21
N ASP A 952 -13.73 -2.66 -4.22
CA ASP A 952 -13.23 -1.44 -3.58
C ASP A 952 -13.03 -1.63 -2.06
N PHE A 953 -13.90 -2.42 -1.42
CA PHE A 953 -13.84 -2.75 0.01
C PHE A 953 -12.52 -3.41 0.44
N PHE A 954 -11.78 -4.06 -0.46
CA PHE A 954 -10.44 -4.58 -0.14
C PHE A 954 -9.47 -3.46 0.24
N GLY A 955 -9.65 -2.25 -0.30
CA GLY A 955 -8.85 -1.09 0.07
C GLY A 955 -9.05 -0.74 1.54
N SER A 956 -10.29 -0.49 1.94
CA SER A 956 -10.65 -0.25 3.34
C SER A 956 -10.24 -1.41 4.24
N ALA A 957 -10.51 -2.66 3.88
CA ALA A 957 -10.09 -3.81 4.68
C ALA A 957 -8.57 -3.87 4.90
N LEU A 958 -7.75 -3.44 3.93
CA LEU A 958 -6.30 -3.34 4.09
C LEU A 958 -5.87 -2.14 4.98
N GLY A 959 -6.58 -1.01 4.92
CA GLY A 959 -6.34 0.11 5.82
C GLY A 959 -6.71 -0.26 7.28
N HIS A 960 -7.91 -0.80 7.45
CA HIS A 960 -8.47 -1.24 8.72
C HIS A 960 -7.61 -2.31 9.42
N VAL A 961 -6.88 -3.16 8.68
CA VAL A 961 -5.90 -4.12 9.24
C VAL A 961 -4.81 -3.47 10.12
N TYR A 962 -4.45 -2.21 9.90
CA TYR A 962 -3.46 -1.52 10.76
C TYR A 962 -4.06 -1.14 12.12
N HIS A 963 -5.26 -0.56 12.12
CA HIS A 963 -5.95 -0.14 13.35
C HIS A 963 -6.59 -1.31 14.10
N PHE A 964 -7.02 -2.35 13.36
CA PHE A 964 -7.66 -3.57 13.84
C PHE A 964 -7.02 -4.81 13.17
N PRO A 965 -5.89 -5.34 13.71
CA PRO A 965 -5.18 -6.50 13.18
C PRO A 965 -6.02 -7.77 12.90
N PRO A 966 -7.13 -8.07 13.60
CA PRO A 966 -7.97 -9.23 13.29
C PRO A 966 -8.80 -9.13 12.00
N THR A 967 -8.90 -7.97 11.34
CA THR A 967 -9.78 -7.71 10.16
C THR A 967 -9.99 -8.91 9.22
N ILE A 968 -8.92 -9.42 8.59
CA ILE A 968 -9.01 -10.53 7.61
C ILE A 968 -9.34 -11.86 8.28
N GLU A 969 -8.91 -12.06 9.53
CA GLU A 969 -9.16 -13.28 10.30
C GLU A 969 -10.63 -13.36 10.76
N LEU A 970 -11.24 -12.21 11.10
CA LEU A 970 -12.67 -12.07 11.36
C LEU A 970 -13.50 -12.28 10.07
N MET A 971 -13.10 -11.66 8.95
CA MET A 971 -13.75 -11.86 7.67
C MET A 971 -13.69 -13.32 7.21
N GLU A 972 -12.56 -14.02 7.37
CA GLU A 972 -12.47 -15.47 7.10
C GLU A 972 -13.30 -16.32 8.07
N ALA A 973 -13.41 -15.92 9.34
CA ALA A 973 -14.25 -16.63 10.31
C ALA A 973 -15.75 -16.52 9.97
N LEU A 974 -16.21 -15.36 9.50
CA LEU A 974 -17.61 -15.14 9.09
C LEU A 974 -17.93 -15.76 7.72
N THR A 975 -17.01 -15.67 6.74
CA THR A 975 -17.25 -16.15 5.36
C THR A 975 -16.96 -17.63 5.17
N MET A 976 -15.90 -18.15 5.81
CA MET A 976 -15.36 -19.51 5.66
C MET A 976 -15.25 -20.26 7.00
N PRO A 977 -16.29 -20.24 7.88
CA PRO A 977 -16.20 -20.67 9.28
C PRO A 977 -15.60 -22.07 9.47
N ALA A 978 -16.02 -23.06 8.68
CA ALA A 978 -15.51 -24.43 8.78
C ALA A 978 -14.01 -24.55 8.47
N ARG A 979 -13.47 -23.76 7.52
CA ARG A 979 -12.02 -23.74 7.22
C ARG A 979 -11.21 -23.10 8.36
N ARG A 980 -11.83 -22.19 9.11
CA ARG A 980 -11.28 -21.55 10.31
C ARG A 980 -11.63 -22.28 11.61
N GLY A 981 -12.17 -23.50 11.54
CA GLY A 981 -12.49 -24.33 12.71
C GLY A 981 -13.53 -23.72 13.65
N GLN A 982 -14.40 -22.85 13.13
CA GLN A 982 -15.42 -22.16 13.93
C GLN A 982 -16.58 -23.10 14.28
N ASN A 983 -17.10 -22.97 15.49
CA ASN A 983 -18.28 -23.71 15.97
C ASN A 983 -19.60 -22.93 15.85
N ALA A 984 -19.51 -21.61 15.63
CA ALA A 984 -20.62 -20.72 15.33
C ALA A 984 -20.59 -20.31 13.85
N PHE A 985 -21.77 -20.15 13.26
CA PHE A 985 -21.97 -19.92 11.84
C PHE A 985 -23.01 -18.78 11.64
N PRO A 986 -22.93 -18.01 10.55
CA PRO A 986 -23.97 -17.06 10.19
C PRO A 986 -25.24 -17.81 9.71
N TRP A 987 -26.34 -17.49 10.38
CA TRP A 987 -27.70 -17.90 10.04
C TRP A 987 -28.59 -16.68 9.85
N GLN A 988 -29.65 -16.82 9.05
CA GLN A 988 -30.71 -15.84 8.96
C GLN A 988 -32.05 -16.54 9.10
N VAL A 989 -32.91 -16.04 9.98
CA VAL A 989 -34.23 -16.61 10.27
C VAL A 989 -35.29 -15.53 10.15
N GLN A 990 -36.51 -15.89 9.76
CA GLN A 990 -37.63 -14.97 9.88
C GLN A 990 -37.92 -14.67 11.36
N CYS A 991 -38.22 -13.42 11.70
CA CYS A 991 -38.64 -13.04 13.04
C CYS A 991 -39.81 -13.93 13.52
N PRO A 992 -39.66 -14.73 14.60
CA PRO A 992 -40.73 -15.60 15.05
C PRO A 992 -41.95 -14.79 15.50
N PRO A 993 -43.19 -15.28 15.28
CA PRO A 993 -44.40 -14.50 15.51
C PRO A 993 -44.64 -14.14 16.99
N GLU A 994 -44.02 -14.86 17.93
CA GLU A 994 -44.02 -14.59 19.37
C GLU A 994 -43.08 -13.44 19.80
N TRP A 995 -42.15 -13.05 18.92
CA TRP A 995 -41.17 -11.98 19.12
C TRP A 995 -41.52 -10.69 18.35
N ALA A 996 -42.54 -10.73 17.50
CA ALA A 996 -43.08 -9.54 16.83
C ALA A 996 -43.57 -8.48 17.85
N ASP A 997 -43.44 -7.21 17.47
CA ASP A 997 -43.80 -6.00 18.26
C ASP A 997 -43.04 -5.82 19.59
N ARG A 998 -42.25 -6.80 20.03
CA ARG A 998 -41.29 -6.71 21.14
C ARG A 998 -40.02 -5.97 20.73
N SER A 999 -39.17 -5.61 21.68
CA SER A 999 -37.90 -4.93 21.39
C SER A 999 -36.79 -5.92 21.01
N PHE A 1000 -35.88 -5.47 20.13
CA PHE A 1000 -34.66 -6.17 19.77
C PHE A 1000 -33.82 -6.54 21.00
N GLY A 1001 -33.76 -5.64 21.99
CA GLY A 1001 -33.05 -5.88 23.24
C GLY A 1001 -33.59 -7.06 24.06
N ASP A 1002 -34.91 -7.28 24.03
CA ASP A 1002 -35.52 -8.41 24.75
C ASP A 1002 -35.22 -9.74 24.05
N LEU A 1003 -35.25 -9.76 22.71
CA LEU A 1003 -34.90 -10.92 21.89
C LEU A 1003 -33.43 -11.31 22.10
N LEU A 1004 -32.52 -10.34 21.93
CA LEU A 1004 -31.08 -10.58 22.09
C LEU A 1004 -30.75 -11.04 23.52
N ARG A 1005 -31.34 -10.41 24.55
CA ARG A 1005 -31.16 -10.85 25.94
C ARG A 1005 -31.59 -12.32 26.09
N ALA A 1006 -32.82 -12.66 25.73
CA ALA A 1006 -33.36 -14.00 25.97
C ALA A 1006 -32.65 -15.11 25.18
N TRP A 1007 -32.16 -14.81 23.98
CA TRP A 1007 -31.39 -15.76 23.17
C TRP A 1007 -29.93 -15.90 23.65
N LEU A 1008 -29.32 -14.83 24.18
CA LEU A 1008 -28.01 -14.91 24.84
C LEU A 1008 -28.05 -15.70 26.15
N THR A 1009 -29.08 -15.50 26.98
CA THR A 1009 -29.22 -16.12 28.31
C THR A 1009 -29.85 -17.52 28.28
N GLY A 1010 -30.49 -17.91 27.17
CA GLY A 1010 -31.24 -19.18 27.08
C GLY A 1010 -32.59 -19.15 27.79
N GLU A 1011 -33.15 -17.96 28.06
CA GLU A 1011 -34.51 -17.78 28.59
C GLU A 1011 -35.59 -18.27 27.60
N ASP A 1012 -35.28 -18.29 26.29
CA ASP A 1012 -36.12 -18.93 25.28
C ASP A 1012 -36.02 -20.46 25.39
N ALA A 1013 -36.97 -21.07 26.10
CA ALA A 1013 -37.06 -22.52 26.30
C ALA A 1013 -37.15 -23.31 24.98
N ALA A 1014 -37.55 -22.67 23.88
CA ALA A 1014 -37.57 -23.28 22.56
C ALA A 1014 -36.17 -23.36 21.93
N LEU A 1015 -35.13 -22.79 22.56
CA LEU A 1015 -33.73 -22.82 22.13
C LEU A 1015 -32.77 -23.47 23.15
N ALA A 1016 -33.27 -24.18 24.16
CA ALA A 1016 -32.45 -24.80 25.21
C ALA A 1016 -31.29 -25.68 24.67
N ASP A 1017 -31.51 -26.46 23.60
CA ASP A 1017 -30.49 -27.30 22.96
C ASP A 1017 -29.65 -26.57 21.89
N ALA A 1018 -29.88 -25.27 21.65
CA ALA A 1018 -29.23 -24.53 20.57
C ALA A 1018 -27.80 -24.09 20.91
N GLY A 1019 -27.48 -23.89 22.20
CA GLY A 1019 -26.19 -23.40 22.68
C GLY A 1019 -26.11 -21.87 22.67
N VAL A 1020 -24.96 -21.31 22.26
CA VAL A 1020 -24.79 -19.86 22.14
C VAL A 1020 -25.54 -19.34 20.91
N VAL A 1021 -26.34 -18.29 21.09
CA VAL A 1021 -27.15 -17.64 20.04
C VAL A 1021 -27.00 -16.12 20.14
N GLU A 1022 -26.16 -15.54 19.29
CA GLU A 1022 -25.83 -14.12 19.26
C GLU A 1022 -26.52 -13.41 18.09
N VAL A 1023 -27.50 -12.56 18.36
CA VAL A 1023 -28.17 -11.76 17.32
C VAL A 1023 -27.31 -10.54 16.97
N ILE A 1024 -26.90 -10.39 15.70
CA ILE A 1024 -25.95 -9.34 15.29
C ILE A 1024 -26.55 -8.25 14.39
N ALA A 1025 -27.63 -8.55 13.65
CA ALA A 1025 -28.28 -7.59 12.76
C ALA A 1025 -29.75 -7.96 12.46
N LEU A 1026 -30.51 -6.98 11.97
CA LEU A 1026 -31.82 -7.16 11.34
C LEU A 1026 -31.73 -6.79 9.86
N TYR A 1027 -32.31 -7.59 8.97
CA TYR A 1027 -32.55 -7.21 7.58
C TYR A 1027 -34.03 -6.83 7.42
N ARG A 1028 -34.30 -5.54 7.24
CA ARG A 1028 -35.64 -4.93 7.22
C ARG A 1028 -36.11 -4.71 5.79
N ARG A 1029 -37.43 -4.57 5.58
CA ARG A 1029 -38.03 -4.24 4.28
C ARG A 1029 -38.28 -2.72 4.16
N ARG A 1030 -38.11 -2.14 2.95
CA ARG A 1030 -38.51 -0.75 2.63
C ARG A 1030 -40.01 -0.68 2.28
N GLY A 1031 -40.67 0.45 2.57
CA GLY A 1031 -42.02 0.77 2.09
C GLY A 1031 -43.15 0.18 2.94
N GLU A 1032 -42.91 -0.07 4.23
CA GLU A 1032 -43.91 -0.60 5.15
C GLU A 1032 -44.34 0.49 6.14
N ALA A 1033 -45.27 1.33 5.69
CA ALA A 1033 -45.95 2.32 6.51
C ALA A 1033 -46.65 1.67 7.74
N ALA A 1034 -46.75 2.43 8.82
CA ALA A 1034 -47.18 1.92 10.13
C ALA A 1034 -48.64 1.38 10.18
N ASP A 1035 -49.47 1.75 9.22
CA ASP A 1035 -50.93 1.53 9.25
C ASP A 1035 -51.40 0.22 8.58
N GLY A 1036 -50.49 -0.68 8.23
CA GLY A 1036 -50.82 -2.06 7.81
C GLY A 1036 -51.51 -2.20 6.44
N VAL A 1037 -51.62 -1.11 5.67
CA VAL A 1037 -52.09 -1.15 4.27
C VAL A 1037 -50.96 -1.66 3.38
N GLU A 1038 -51.15 -2.83 2.75
CA GLU A 1038 -50.24 -3.31 1.73
C GLU A 1038 -50.25 -2.35 0.54
N SER A 1039 -49.10 -1.76 0.21
CA SER A 1039 -48.95 -0.92 -0.98
C SER A 1039 -48.81 -1.82 -2.22
N ASP A 1040 -49.78 -1.73 -3.13
CA ASP A 1040 -49.88 -2.51 -4.39
C ASP A 1040 -48.71 -2.26 -5.39
N THR A 1041 -47.71 -1.48 -5.00
CA THR A 1041 -46.50 -1.20 -5.76
C THR A 1041 -45.54 -2.39 -5.75
N TRP A 1042 -45.40 -3.05 -6.91
CA TRP A 1042 -44.46 -4.13 -7.21
C TRP A 1042 -42.97 -3.68 -7.11
N ALA A 1043 -42.49 -3.43 -5.89
CA ALA A 1043 -41.07 -3.19 -5.60
C ALA A 1043 -40.39 -4.54 -5.25
N PRO A 1044 -39.50 -5.08 -6.12
CA PRO A 1044 -38.88 -6.38 -5.88
C PRO A 1044 -37.86 -6.32 -4.73
N ALA A 1045 -38.22 -6.93 -3.61
CA ALA A 1045 -37.34 -7.37 -2.51
C ALA A 1045 -36.31 -6.37 -1.95
N ALA A 1046 -36.52 -5.07 -2.11
CA ALA A 1046 -35.62 -4.02 -1.61
C ALA A 1046 -35.70 -3.92 -0.08
N GLY A 1047 -34.79 -4.65 0.59
CA GLY A 1047 -34.55 -4.51 2.03
C GLY A 1047 -33.31 -3.67 2.34
N TYR A 1048 -32.91 -3.67 3.61
CA TYR A 1048 -31.66 -3.07 4.08
C TYR A 1048 -31.19 -3.73 5.38
N ASN A 1049 -29.88 -3.84 5.58
CA ASN A 1049 -29.29 -4.40 6.80
C ASN A 1049 -29.08 -3.33 7.88
N VAL A 1050 -29.47 -3.63 9.12
CA VAL A 1050 -29.24 -2.80 10.31
C VAL A 1050 -28.42 -3.62 11.31
N THR A 1051 -27.11 -3.40 11.31
CA THR A 1051 -26.14 -4.00 12.26
C THR A 1051 -26.31 -3.40 13.66
N LEU A 1052 -26.40 -4.24 14.69
CA LEU A 1052 -26.58 -3.88 16.12
C LEU A 1052 -27.55 -2.68 16.33
N PRO A 1053 -28.85 -2.85 16.04
CA PRO A 1053 -29.84 -1.79 16.20
C PRO A 1053 -30.03 -1.39 17.68
N PRO A 1054 -30.51 -0.16 17.97
CA PRO A 1054 -30.81 0.29 19.32
C PRO A 1054 -31.70 -0.67 20.11
N ARG A 1055 -31.47 -0.79 21.42
CA ARG A 1055 -32.20 -1.72 22.32
C ARG A 1055 -33.73 -1.60 22.20
N SER A 1056 -34.23 -0.38 22.01
CA SER A 1056 -35.66 -0.05 21.90
C SER A 1056 -36.30 -0.32 20.54
N THR A 1057 -35.54 -0.73 19.53
CA THR A 1057 -36.06 -1.01 18.18
C THR A 1057 -37.08 -2.15 18.21
N LYS A 1058 -38.32 -1.88 17.79
CA LYS A 1058 -39.37 -2.90 17.67
C LYS A 1058 -39.10 -3.84 16.50
N LEU A 1059 -39.38 -5.12 16.70
CA LEU A 1059 -39.27 -6.19 15.71
C LEU A 1059 -40.55 -6.31 14.86
N LYS A 1060 -40.41 -6.37 13.53
CA LYS A 1060 -41.53 -6.64 12.61
C LYS A 1060 -41.63 -8.14 12.26
N LYS A 1061 -42.83 -8.61 11.92
CA LYS A 1061 -43.08 -9.99 11.39
C LYS A 1061 -42.38 -10.28 10.05
N THR A 1062 -41.97 -9.22 9.36
CA THR A 1062 -41.26 -9.22 8.08
C THR A 1062 -39.76 -8.95 8.21
N ASP A 1063 -39.25 -8.62 9.41
CA ASP A 1063 -37.81 -8.52 9.66
C ASP A 1063 -37.17 -9.93 9.60
N LEU A 1064 -36.00 -10.04 8.97
CA LEU A 1064 -35.15 -11.23 9.05
C LEU A 1064 -34.04 -10.99 10.07
N VAL A 1065 -33.87 -11.92 11.01
CA VAL A 1065 -32.93 -11.82 12.12
C VAL A 1065 -31.64 -12.55 11.73
N THR A 1066 -30.51 -11.84 11.74
CA THR A 1066 -29.19 -12.41 11.41
C THR A 1066 -28.41 -12.73 12.70
N VAL A 1067 -27.93 -13.97 12.78
CA VAL A 1067 -27.51 -14.62 14.04
C VAL A 1067 -26.18 -15.37 13.86
N LEU A 1068 -25.28 -15.30 14.84
CA LEU A 1068 -24.17 -16.23 15.01
C LEU A 1068 -24.58 -17.33 15.99
N ALA A 1069 -24.64 -18.58 15.53
CA ALA A 1069 -25.04 -19.71 16.38
C ALA A 1069 -24.51 -21.06 15.87
N GLY A 1070 -24.56 -22.07 16.73
CA GLY A 1070 -24.14 -23.45 16.40
C GLY A 1070 -25.01 -24.13 15.34
N SER A 1071 -24.53 -25.26 14.79
CA SER A 1071 -25.30 -26.04 13.79
C SER A 1071 -26.57 -26.68 14.36
N THR A 1072 -26.69 -26.77 15.68
CA THR A 1072 -27.90 -27.09 16.44
C THR A 1072 -29.01 -26.06 16.21
N PHE A 1073 -28.71 -24.76 16.32
CA PHE A 1073 -29.66 -23.66 16.04
C PHE A 1073 -30.18 -23.72 14.61
N GLY A 1074 -29.28 -23.87 13.62
CA GLY A 1074 -29.66 -23.99 12.20
C GLY A 1074 -30.62 -25.16 11.95
N ARG A 1075 -30.36 -26.33 12.54
CA ARG A 1075 -31.27 -27.50 12.44
C ARG A 1075 -32.60 -27.27 13.19
N ALA A 1076 -32.61 -26.59 14.33
CA ALA A 1076 -33.82 -26.29 15.08
C ALA A 1076 -34.74 -25.33 14.30
N MET A 1077 -34.19 -24.29 13.69
CA MET A 1077 -34.93 -23.30 12.91
C MET A 1077 -35.38 -23.82 11.54
N ALA A 1078 -34.59 -24.70 10.91
CA ALA A 1078 -35.03 -25.44 9.71
C ALA A 1078 -36.28 -26.30 9.99
N ARG A 1079 -36.30 -27.04 11.11
CA ARG A 1079 -37.47 -27.83 11.55
C ARG A 1079 -38.73 -26.99 11.85
N ARG A 1080 -38.60 -25.68 12.01
CA ARG A 1080 -39.74 -24.74 12.19
C ARG A 1080 -40.18 -24.07 10.89
N GLY A 1081 -39.48 -24.27 9.77
CA GLY A 1081 -39.69 -23.49 8.55
C GLY A 1081 -39.31 -22.01 8.68
N LEU A 1082 -38.56 -21.63 9.73
CA LEU A 1082 -38.15 -20.24 9.99
C LEU A 1082 -36.78 -19.90 9.41
N LEU A 1083 -35.99 -20.89 8.98
CA LEU A 1083 -34.66 -20.68 8.42
C LEU A 1083 -34.73 -20.28 6.94
N CYS A 1084 -34.14 -19.13 6.58
CA CYS A 1084 -34.10 -18.65 5.20
C CYS A 1084 -33.31 -19.62 4.29
N GLY A 1085 -33.85 -19.88 3.08
CA GLY A 1085 -33.25 -20.80 2.10
C GLY A 1085 -33.35 -22.29 2.45
N ALA A 1086 -34.16 -22.68 3.43
CA ALA A 1086 -34.33 -24.06 3.89
C ALA A 1086 -35.80 -24.53 3.90
N GLU A 1087 -36.56 -24.15 2.87
CA GLU A 1087 -37.91 -24.65 2.60
C GLU A 1087 -37.84 -26.15 2.25
N CYS A 1088 -37.92 -27.02 3.26
CA CYS A 1088 -37.83 -28.47 3.06
C CYS A 1088 -39.06 -28.99 2.30
N SER A 1089 -38.80 -29.81 1.27
CA SER A 1089 -39.80 -30.44 0.40
C SER A 1089 -40.61 -31.58 1.06
N GLU A 1090 -40.72 -31.61 2.39
CA GLU A 1090 -41.58 -32.54 3.12
C GLU A 1090 -42.75 -31.78 3.74
N ALA A 1091 -43.97 -32.20 3.40
CA ALA A 1091 -45.18 -31.43 3.68
C ALA A 1091 -45.52 -31.36 5.18
N ALA A 1092 -45.15 -30.25 5.82
CA ALA A 1092 -45.70 -29.85 7.11
C ALA A 1092 -47.20 -29.50 6.95
N GLY A 1093 -48.06 -30.48 7.18
CA GLY A 1093 -49.50 -30.24 7.34
C GLY A 1093 -49.79 -29.29 8.51
N PRO A 1094 -50.96 -28.62 8.53
CA PRO A 1094 -51.28 -27.65 9.57
C PRO A 1094 -51.27 -28.31 10.96
N TRP A 1095 -50.51 -27.73 11.88
CA TRP A 1095 -50.41 -28.20 13.26
C TRP A 1095 -51.79 -28.17 13.96
N PRO A 1096 -52.18 -29.24 14.69
CA PRO A 1096 -53.43 -29.25 15.43
C PRO A 1096 -53.37 -28.28 16.60
N THR A 1097 -54.39 -27.44 16.75
CA THR A 1097 -54.56 -26.54 17.90
C THR A 1097 -54.82 -27.36 19.16
N MET A 1098 -53.81 -27.50 20.03
CA MET A 1098 -53.96 -28.12 21.35
C MET A 1098 -54.88 -27.28 22.23
N GLN A 1099 -56.16 -27.65 22.30
CA GLN A 1099 -57.00 -27.32 23.44
C GLN A 1099 -56.50 -28.10 24.67
N ARG A 1100 -56.47 -27.41 25.81
CA ARG A 1100 -55.85 -27.90 27.05
C ARG A 1100 -56.92 -28.54 27.94
N GLU A 1101 -57.21 -29.82 27.73
CA GLU A 1101 -57.97 -30.62 28.69
C GLU A 1101 -57.04 -31.30 29.71
N GLU A 1102 -57.41 -31.21 31.00
CA GLU A 1102 -56.68 -31.81 32.12
C GLU A 1102 -57.24 -33.22 32.40
N ARG A 1103 -56.39 -34.26 32.34
CA ARG A 1103 -56.69 -35.57 32.95
C ARG A 1103 -55.44 -36.20 33.58
N GLU A 1104 -55.66 -36.87 34.69
CA GLU A 1104 -54.64 -37.48 35.55
C GLU A 1104 -54.10 -38.81 34.97
N PRO A 1105 -52.85 -39.20 35.28
CA PRO A 1105 -52.30 -40.48 34.88
C PRO A 1105 -52.77 -41.62 35.79
N SER A 1106 -53.47 -42.61 35.22
CA SER A 1106 -53.77 -43.88 35.89
C SER A 1106 -52.64 -44.91 35.72
N MET A 1107 -52.53 -45.85 36.67
CA MET A 1107 -51.43 -46.81 36.77
C MET A 1107 -51.64 -48.08 35.91
N LEU A 1108 -50.57 -48.89 35.83
CA LEU A 1108 -50.51 -50.31 35.44
C LEU A 1108 -50.59 -50.60 33.92
N SER A 1109 -49.83 -51.55 33.35
CA SER A 1109 -48.85 -52.49 33.94
C SER A 1109 -47.80 -52.97 32.91
N ILE A 1110 -46.71 -53.54 33.41
CA ILE A 1110 -45.71 -54.32 32.65
C ILE A 1110 -45.71 -55.75 33.20
N PRO A 1111 -45.67 -56.78 32.34
CA PRO A 1111 -44.95 -58.00 32.67
C PRO A 1111 -43.96 -58.46 31.58
N GLU A 1112 -42.82 -58.93 32.08
CA GLU A 1112 -41.58 -59.31 31.41
C GLU A 1112 -41.65 -60.50 30.44
N SER A 1113 -40.69 -60.59 29.51
CA SER A 1113 -39.74 -61.73 29.41
C SER A 1113 -38.76 -61.57 28.22
N GLN A 1114 -37.64 -62.30 28.13
CA GLN A 1114 -36.47 -62.33 29.06
C GLN A 1114 -35.27 -63.00 28.32
N VAL A 1115 -34.02 -62.73 28.74
CA VAL A 1115 -32.84 -63.65 28.68
C VAL A 1115 -32.26 -64.01 27.26
N CYS A 1116 -30.95 -63.98 26.95
CA CYS A 1116 -29.75 -63.54 27.69
C CYS A 1116 -28.46 -63.41 26.81
N SER A 1117 -27.39 -62.95 27.47
CA SER A 1117 -25.94 -63.05 27.16
C SER A 1117 -25.30 -61.97 26.28
N GLY A 1118 -24.10 -61.42 26.60
CA GLY A 1118 -23.19 -61.74 27.71
C GLY A 1118 -22.25 -60.61 28.19
N ARG A 1119 -21.75 -60.78 29.43
CA ARG A 1119 -21.02 -59.87 30.34
C ARG A 1119 -19.87 -59.00 29.79
N PRO A 1120 -19.60 -57.85 30.45
CA PRO A 1120 -18.26 -57.31 30.70
C PRO A 1120 -17.69 -57.71 32.08
N GLU A 1121 -16.37 -57.63 32.27
CA GLU A 1121 -15.66 -57.69 33.57
C GLU A 1121 -14.55 -56.60 33.61
N GLY A 1122 -13.99 -56.26 34.78
CA GLY A 1122 -13.06 -55.11 34.93
C GLY A 1122 -12.35 -55.00 36.31
N ALA A 1123 -12.02 -53.76 36.71
CA ALA A 1123 -11.15 -53.36 37.84
C ALA A 1123 -9.62 -53.57 37.60
N GLY A 1124 -8.69 -52.90 38.29
CA GLY A 1124 -8.80 -51.98 39.45
C GLY A 1124 -8.01 -50.66 39.30
N ALA A 1125 -7.64 -50.02 40.43
CA ALA A 1125 -7.33 -48.58 40.49
C ALA A 1125 -6.27 -48.15 41.54
N ALA A 1126 -6.07 -46.82 41.65
CA ALA A 1126 -5.52 -46.02 42.77
C ALA A 1126 -4.05 -45.52 42.72
N ALA A 1127 -3.82 -44.44 43.48
CA ALA A 1127 -2.55 -43.75 43.82
C ALA A 1127 -1.82 -42.98 42.68
N GLU A 1128 -1.18 -41.81 42.89
CA GLU A 1128 -1.35 -40.72 43.88
C GLU A 1128 -0.57 -39.46 43.39
N GLU A 1129 -0.62 -38.33 44.10
CA GLU A 1129 0.27 -37.17 43.80
C GLU A 1129 1.75 -37.46 44.12
N PRO A 1130 2.69 -36.62 43.64
CA PRO A 1130 3.31 -35.72 44.63
C PRO A 1130 3.61 -34.30 44.13
N GLY A 1131 3.45 -33.32 45.01
CA GLY A 1131 3.83 -31.93 44.79
C GLY A 1131 5.11 -31.49 45.53
N ARG A 1132 5.97 -30.78 44.80
CA ARG A 1132 6.85 -29.66 45.24
C ARG A 1132 8.00 -29.86 46.27
N ASN A 1133 9.08 -29.14 45.94
CA ASN A 1133 10.10 -28.50 46.81
C ASN A 1133 11.21 -29.36 47.44
N GLY A 1134 12.46 -28.99 47.10
CA GLY A 1134 13.70 -29.49 47.71
C GLY A 1134 14.93 -28.84 47.05
N VAL A 1135 15.40 -27.71 47.57
CA VAL A 1135 16.51 -26.93 46.96
C VAL A 1135 17.87 -27.45 47.41
N SER A 1136 18.80 -27.61 46.47
CA SER A 1136 20.26 -27.59 46.74
C SER A 1136 21.01 -27.09 45.51
N VAL A 1137 22.09 -26.33 45.72
CA VAL A 1137 22.81 -25.57 44.69
C VAL A 1137 24.31 -25.91 44.74
N THR A 1138 24.92 -26.22 43.60
CA THR A 1138 26.31 -25.81 43.31
C THR A 1138 26.67 -25.88 41.81
N ILE A 1139 27.24 -24.77 41.32
CA ILE A 1139 28.00 -24.56 40.07
C ILE A 1139 27.20 -24.81 38.77
#